data_AF-T0R105-F1
#
_entry.id   AF-T0R105-F1
#
_cell.length_a   1.000
_cell.length_b   1.000
_cell.length_c   1.000
_cell.angle_alpha   90.00
_cell.angle_beta   90.00
_cell.angle_gamma   90.00
#
_symmetry.space_group_name_H-M   'P 1'
#
loop_
_entity.id
_entity.type
_entity.pdbx_description
1 polymer ?
#
loop_
_entity_poly.entity_id
_entity_poly.type
_entity_poly.pdbx_seq_one_letter_code
_entity_poly.pdbx_strand_id
1 'polypeptide(L)'
;MGMLRVLLASLGLVHAASVCDLPAFQAIPMTTLGTGPLTMKAITNGTDSCFQVSVPASASVAWASIAIASSPKMVTSPIGNVVIYDANAPAPQLYEMLSYKKAGTVLATDQSPVVAKAASVVNGAMTFIFERSNGVKIASDVAIVPDAYSTINWAYGLTKWPSMHEGRGSAQVAIKAAAASVCESPAFAAAPLATLGSGPMQIKALTDGTDTCFEVSMPASTPASWIAIAIASSSAMVTSPIGNTVIYDSTAKAPQLYEMMSYKKAGTVLAKDQSPLNVVSASAVNGALTYTFLRPNAVKIASDVAVLPDAYNIINWAYGTAQWPSMHQGRGSANVVVKSVTASNAGGNSLPTIDNASASLRVITYTDVITAVAFMVMLLLGVIVTHVGRWHILNHSSVCAPPTSGYCMGFRTTLADLKLGECIVLIVYLLTLCVVSFSVHVKFANALPGQSLVLVTGHLGLVNLMLILLPVARGQHWEIVFGISHERILKFHKGLGRSFVLLCALHFALSLNQGGSATYAEPYGTQEAIPLYGFVSFIAFASMGLLAFEKLRRQYYEVFYWHHRASAVVGLVFAVLHAPAILIAMLFPLVVYVLNSLWRFAAYFASHAATLETHSDGTTVITLASTLKTAKYAQTMNTCAFFYLNIPTLSGVQWHPFSAIATPDGSSIGFCVKALSKGSFVDAVHVRARGALEVDPALAHIRVRVEGPYGKASVLLHQYDVVVLVAGGIGVTPMLNIINQDRHKRLSKPTQRLVFHWIVREPHQLLCADPLMYPLPSHVESHFVVTSASASGGILNMAGESVAYSSEKPRMDEIINRERYSRRRVCILACGPLGLVKDAQIQADACGFDFHKEVFLF
;
A
#
# COMPACT_ATOMS: atom_id res chain seq x y z
N MET A 1 3.56 -27.29 40.41
CA MET A 1 2.78 -26.64 41.50
C MET A 1 1.43 -27.32 41.80
N GLY A 2 0.81 -28.07 40.88
CA GLY A 2 -0.46 -28.79 41.15
C GLY A 2 -0.37 -29.88 42.22
N MET A 3 0.73 -30.65 42.26
CA MET A 3 0.94 -31.69 43.29
C MET A 3 1.08 -31.13 44.72
N LEU A 4 1.55 -29.88 44.87
CA LEU A 4 1.68 -29.23 46.18
C LEU A 4 0.32 -28.82 46.76
N ARG A 5 -0.65 -28.45 45.90
CA ARG A 5 -2.04 -28.14 46.32
C ARG A 5 -2.81 -29.39 46.75
N VAL A 6 -2.58 -30.52 46.10
CA VAL A 6 -3.22 -31.80 46.47
C VAL A 6 -2.65 -32.32 47.79
N LEU A 7 -1.32 -32.20 48.02
CA LEU A 7 -0.72 -32.55 49.31
C LEU A 7 -1.18 -31.62 50.46
N LEU A 8 -1.35 -30.32 50.20
CA LEU A 8 -1.81 -29.35 51.20
C LEU A 8 -3.29 -29.52 51.56
N ALA A 9 -4.12 -30.00 50.62
CA ALA A 9 -5.53 -30.33 50.88
C ALA A 9 -5.67 -31.57 51.78
N SER A 10 -4.81 -32.57 51.64
CA SER A 10 -4.79 -33.75 52.52
C SER A 10 -4.26 -33.46 53.94
N LEU A 11 -3.64 -32.29 54.16
CA LEU A 11 -3.12 -31.84 55.45
C LEU A 11 -4.05 -30.84 56.18
N GLY A 12 -5.23 -30.53 55.64
CA GLY A 12 -6.22 -29.66 56.29
C GLY A 12 -5.81 -28.17 56.39
N LEU A 13 -4.83 -27.71 55.60
CA LEU A 13 -4.25 -26.36 55.70
C LEU A 13 -4.88 -25.32 54.74
N VAL A 14 -5.96 -25.66 54.02
CA VAL A 14 -6.74 -24.72 53.22
C VAL A 14 -8.20 -24.84 53.64
N HIS A 15 -8.74 -23.83 54.34
CA HIS A 15 -10.17 -23.75 54.59
C HIS A 15 -10.89 -23.52 53.26
N ALA A 16 -11.88 -24.35 52.94
CA ALA A 16 -12.78 -24.09 51.82
C ALA A 16 -13.40 -22.69 52.00
N ALA A 17 -13.41 -21.88 50.94
CA ALA A 17 -14.00 -20.55 50.99
C ALA A 17 -15.49 -20.65 51.36
N SER A 18 -15.91 -19.89 52.37
CA SER A 18 -17.27 -19.83 52.89
C SER A 18 -18.25 -19.37 51.80
N VAL A 19 -19.42 -20.00 51.70
CA VAL A 19 -20.47 -19.61 50.74
C VAL A 19 -20.95 -18.18 51.03
N CYS A 20 -20.89 -17.76 52.29
CA CYS A 20 -21.25 -16.41 52.72
C CYS A 20 -20.30 -15.31 52.23
N ASP A 21 -19.11 -15.67 51.74
CA ASP A 21 -18.12 -14.69 51.25
C ASP A 21 -18.25 -14.43 49.74
N LEU A 22 -19.18 -15.12 49.06
CA LEU A 22 -19.41 -14.93 47.62
C LEU A 22 -19.92 -13.51 47.31
N PRO A 23 -19.35 -12.80 46.31
CA PRO A 23 -19.88 -11.51 45.87
C PRO A 23 -21.36 -11.58 45.48
N ALA A 24 -21.77 -12.72 44.90
CA ALA A 24 -23.16 -13.01 44.58
C ALA A 24 -24.06 -12.98 45.82
N PHE A 25 -23.61 -13.44 46.99
CA PHE A 25 -24.39 -13.40 48.24
C PHE A 25 -24.61 -11.95 48.74
N GLN A 26 -23.60 -11.09 48.59
CA GLN A 26 -23.71 -9.69 48.99
C GLN A 26 -24.69 -8.91 48.11
N ALA A 27 -24.79 -9.28 46.83
CA ALA A 27 -25.70 -8.64 45.87
C ALA A 27 -27.17 -9.07 46.00
N ILE A 28 -27.50 -10.12 46.76
CA ILE A 28 -28.90 -10.59 46.90
C ILE A 28 -29.70 -9.64 47.84
N PRO A 29 -30.87 -9.15 47.41
CA PRO A 29 -31.74 -8.35 48.25
C PRO A 29 -32.40 -9.19 49.36
N MET A 30 -32.60 -8.58 50.54
CA MET A 30 -33.35 -9.20 51.64
C MET A 30 -34.84 -9.30 51.30
N THR A 31 -35.46 -10.44 51.59
CA THR A 31 -36.87 -10.72 51.31
C THR A 31 -37.64 -10.94 52.62
N THR A 32 -38.81 -10.32 52.78
CA THR A 32 -39.67 -10.49 53.95
C THR A 32 -40.24 -11.91 54.03
N LEU A 33 -40.17 -12.52 55.20
CA LEU A 33 -40.70 -13.87 55.45
C LEU A 33 -42.19 -13.81 55.83
N GLY A 34 -43.06 -13.96 54.83
CA GLY A 34 -44.50 -13.92 55.02
C GLY A 34 -44.96 -12.55 55.53
N THR A 35 -45.81 -12.53 56.56
CA THR A 35 -46.35 -11.29 57.14
C THR A 35 -45.61 -10.81 58.40
N GLY A 36 -44.48 -11.45 58.75
CA GLY A 36 -43.70 -11.13 59.94
C GLY A 36 -42.65 -10.04 59.73
N PRO A 37 -41.99 -9.56 60.80
CA PRO A 37 -40.95 -8.56 60.71
C PRO A 37 -39.60 -9.13 60.21
N LEU A 38 -39.45 -10.46 60.09
CA LEU A 38 -38.19 -11.07 59.69
C LEU A 38 -37.99 -10.96 58.18
N THR A 39 -36.77 -10.62 57.78
CA THR A 39 -36.31 -10.68 56.39
C THR A 39 -35.15 -11.66 56.29
N MET A 40 -35.01 -12.32 55.13
CA MET A 40 -33.89 -13.21 54.86
C MET A 40 -33.35 -13.10 53.45
N LYS A 41 -32.09 -13.50 53.26
CA LYS A 41 -31.52 -13.87 51.97
C LYS A 41 -30.73 -15.17 52.11
N ALA A 42 -30.67 -15.94 51.02
CA ALA A 42 -29.92 -17.19 50.98
C ALA A 42 -29.35 -17.46 49.58
N ILE A 43 -28.21 -18.16 49.52
CA ILE A 43 -27.60 -18.68 48.28
C ILE A 43 -26.99 -20.05 48.56
N THR A 44 -26.94 -20.91 47.55
CA THR A 44 -26.23 -22.18 47.62
C THR A 44 -25.17 -22.33 46.54
N ASN A 45 -24.08 -23.05 46.85
CA ASN A 45 -23.09 -23.50 45.87
C ASN A 45 -23.34 -24.96 45.41
N GLY A 46 -24.46 -25.56 45.82
CA GLY A 46 -24.83 -26.96 45.57
C GLY A 46 -24.56 -27.89 46.75
N THR A 47 -23.52 -27.65 47.54
CA THR A 47 -23.18 -28.47 48.73
C THR A 47 -23.61 -27.82 50.04
N ASP A 48 -23.42 -26.52 50.16
CA ASP A 48 -23.73 -25.73 51.34
C ASP A 48 -24.53 -24.48 50.95
N SER A 49 -25.27 -23.96 51.91
CA SER A 49 -26.10 -22.77 51.78
C SER A 49 -25.74 -21.75 52.84
N CYS A 50 -25.58 -20.50 52.42
CA CYS A 50 -25.45 -19.38 53.33
C CYS A 50 -26.81 -18.71 53.54
N PHE A 51 -27.11 -18.34 54.79
CA PHE A 51 -28.32 -17.64 55.19
C PHE A 51 -27.97 -16.39 55.96
N GLN A 52 -28.62 -15.28 55.65
CA GLN A 52 -28.64 -14.08 56.50
C GLN A 52 -30.07 -13.75 56.84
N VAL A 53 -30.35 -13.63 58.14
CA VAL A 53 -31.65 -13.25 58.69
C VAL A 53 -31.50 -11.91 59.40
N SER A 54 -32.46 -11.01 59.18
CA SER A 54 -32.48 -9.69 59.82
C SER A 54 -33.88 -9.35 60.33
N VAL A 55 -33.93 -8.78 61.53
CA VAL A 55 -35.13 -8.27 62.18
C VAL A 55 -34.95 -6.77 62.42
N PRO A 56 -35.86 -5.92 61.95
CA PRO A 56 -35.76 -4.47 62.10
C PRO A 56 -35.88 -4.04 63.56
N ALA A 57 -35.26 -2.92 63.90
CA ALA A 57 -35.28 -2.36 65.26
C ALA A 57 -36.69 -2.07 65.80
N SER A 58 -37.64 -1.75 64.90
CA SER A 58 -39.04 -1.51 65.27
C SER A 58 -39.72 -2.71 65.93
N ALA A 59 -39.22 -3.94 65.72
CA ALA A 59 -39.78 -5.14 66.32
C ALA A 59 -39.31 -5.40 67.76
N SER A 60 -38.24 -4.73 68.22
CA SER A 60 -37.72 -4.82 69.62
C SER A 60 -37.58 -6.26 70.15
N VAL A 61 -37.05 -7.17 69.31
CA VAL A 61 -36.96 -8.59 69.63
C VAL A 61 -35.76 -8.90 70.54
N ALA A 62 -35.98 -9.76 71.54
CA ALA A 62 -34.94 -10.32 72.41
C ALA A 62 -34.29 -11.57 71.80
N TRP A 63 -35.02 -12.33 70.98
CA TRP A 63 -34.50 -13.46 70.21
C TRP A 63 -35.30 -13.65 68.91
N ALA A 64 -34.64 -14.22 67.90
CA ALA A 64 -35.26 -14.59 66.63
C ALA A 64 -34.79 -15.97 66.19
N SER A 65 -35.63 -16.65 65.41
CA SER A 65 -35.39 -18.02 65.00
C SER A 65 -35.87 -18.32 63.59
N ILE A 66 -35.17 -19.23 62.93
CA ILE A 66 -35.49 -19.74 61.60
C ILE A 66 -35.24 -21.25 61.56
N ALA A 67 -36.16 -22.00 60.96
CA ALA A 67 -36.06 -23.43 60.75
C ALA A 67 -36.34 -23.76 59.28
N ILE A 68 -35.49 -24.58 58.70
CA ILE A 68 -35.74 -25.21 57.40
C ILE A 68 -36.48 -26.50 57.71
N ALA A 69 -37.77 -26.52 57.41
CA ALA A 69 -38.70 -27.52 57.92
C ALA A 69 -39.32 -28.37 56.82
N SER A 70 -39.78 -29.57 57.18
CA SER A 70 -40.53 -30.46 56.28
C SER A 70 -41.99 -30.07 56.13
N SER A 71 -42.50 -29.18 57.00
CA SER A 71 -43.89 -28.71 56.98
C SER A 71 -44.01 -27.31 57.63
N PRO A 72 -45.12 -26.58 57.40
CA PRO A 72 -45.35 -25.27 58.02
C PRO A 72 -45.72 -25.35 59.52
N LYS A 73 -45.72 -26.53 60.13
CA LYS A 73 -45.95 -26.70 61.57
C LYS A 73 -44.65 -26.41 62.34
N MET A 74 -44.74 -25.64 63.42
CA MET A 74 -43.58 -25.29 64.27
C MET A 74 -42.94 -26.51 64.94
N VAL A 75 -43.72 -27.52 65.30
CA VAL A 75 -43.23 -28.80 65.81
C VAL A 75 -43.68 -29.88 64.84
N THR A 76 -42.74 -30.68 64.35
CA THR A 76 -42.95 -31.68 63.29
C THR A 76 -42.70 -33.11 63.81
N SER A 77 -43.23 -34.10 63.08
CA SER A 77 -42.84 -35.51 63.21
C SER A 77 -42.41 -35.98 61.83
N PRO A 78 -41.13 -36.38 61.62
CA PRO A 78 -40.03 -36.43 62.59
C PRO A 78 -39.66 -35.06 63.19
N ILE A 79 -38.99 -35.09 64.35
CA ILE A 79 -38.54 -33.90 65.10
C ILE A 79 -37.74 -32.99 64.17
N GLY A 80 -38.06 -31.69 64.17
CA GLY A 80 -37.30 -30.69 63.41
C GLY A 80 -36.31 -29.93 64.29
N ASN A 81 -35.29 -29.36 63.66
CA ASN A 81 -34.36 -28.43 64.29
C ASN A 81 -34.66 -26.96 63.93
N VAL A 82 -34.13 -26.03 64.71
CA VAL A 82 -34.30 -24.60 64.54
C VAL A 82 -33.03 -23.85 64.95
N VAL A 83 -32.64 -22.85 64.17
CA VAL A 83 -31.54 -21.93 64.50
C VAL A 83 -32.12 -20.76 65.27
N ILE A 84 -31.62 -20.53 66.48
CA ILE A 84 -32.08 -19.46 67.37
C ILE A 84 -30.91 -18.54 67.68
N TYR A 85 -31.13 -17.24 67.52
CA TYR A 85 -30.22 -16.19 67.98
C TYR A 85 -30.88 -15.39 69.10
N ASP A 86 -30.32 -15.49 70.30
CA ASP A 86 -30.62 -14.62 71.45
C ASP A 86 -29.69 -13.41 71.41
N ALA A 87 -30.24 -12.20 71.61
CA ALA A 87 -29.47 -10.96 71.66
C ALA A 87 -28.34 -10.98 72.70
N ASN A 88 -28.44 -11.83 73.73
CA ASN A 88 -27.42 -11.99 74.77
C ASN A 88 -26.41 -13.11 74.47
N ALA A 89 -26.61 -13.89 73.41
CA ALA A 89 -25.70 -14.96 73.01
C ALA A 89 -24.63 -14.45 72.02
N PRO A 90 -23.41 -14.99 72.07
CA PRO A 90 -22.34 -14.56 71.15
C PRO A 90 -22.54 -15.03 69.70
N ALA A 91 -23.39 -16.03 69.46
CA ALA A 91 -23.66 -16.59 68.14
C ALA A 91 -25.02 -17.32 68.12
N PRO A 92 -25.66 -17.49 66.95
CA PRO A 92 -26.82 -18.37 66.80
C PRO A 92 -26.47 -19.83 67.12
N GLN A 93 -27.41 -20.55 67.71
CA GLN A 93 -27.26 -21.96 68.09
C GLN A 93 -28.42 -22.80 67.56
N LEU A 94 -28.18 -24.10 67.35
CA LEU A 94 -29.15 -25.07 66.89
C LEU A 94 -29.90 -25.72 68.06
N TYR A 95 -31.22 -25.77 67.98
CA TYR A 95 -32.10 -26.41 68.95
C TYR A 95 -33.00 -27.45 68.27
N GLU A 96 -33.41 -28.49 68.99
CA GLU A 96 -34.38 -29.49 68.55
C GLU A 96 -35.75 -29.25 69.21
N MET A 97 -36.82 -29.34 68.42
CA MET A 97 -38.19 -29.04 68.85
C MET A 97 -38.96 -30.32 69.16
N LEU A 98 -38.85 -30.80 70.40
CA LEU A 98 -39.45 -32.05 70.88
C LEU A 98 -40.94 -31.93 71.24
N SER A 99 -41.39 -30.75 71.68
CA SER A 99 -42.81 -30.52 72.00
C SER A 99 -43.19 -29.04 71.94
N TYR A 100 -44.49 -28.74 72.01
CA TYR A 100 -45.02 -27.37 72.06
C TYR A 100 -44.78 -26.65 73.40
N LYS A 101 -44.22 -27.32 74.41
CA LYS A 101 -43.90 -26.71 75.70
C LYS A 101 -42.55 -26.02 75.64
N LYS A 102 -42.35 -24.96 76.42
CA LYS A 102 -41.05 -24.26 76.58
C LYS A 102 -39.88 -25.22 76.87
N ALA A 103 -40.11 -26.24 77.71
CA ALA A 103 -39.12 -27.26 78.04
C ALA A 103 -38.83 -28.26 76.89
N GLY A 104 -39.62 -28.22 75.81
CA GLY A 104 -39.49 -29.07 74.64
C GLY A 104 -38.55 -28.55 73.57
N THR A 105 -38.07 -27.30 73.67
CA THR A 105 -37.02 -26.78 72.78
C THR A 105 -35.68 -26.94 73.48
N VAL A 106 -34.93 -27.98 73.11
CA VAL A 106 -33.67 -28.35 73.76
C VAL A 106 -32.48 -28.02 72.85
N LEU A 107 -31.35 -27.62 73.44
CA LEU A 107 -30.14 -27.36 72.67
C LEU A 107 -29.69 -28.67 71.99
N ALA A 108 -29.46 -28.63 70.68
CA ALA A 108 -29.04 -29.82 69.93
C ALA A 108 -27.66 -30.28 70.43
N THR A 109 -27.51 -31.58 70.67
CA THR A 109 -26.24 -32.16 71.13
C THR A 109 -25.15 -32.08 70.07
N ASP A 110 -25.55 -32.12 68.79
CA ASP A 110 -24.67 -31.88 67.65
C ASP A 110 -25.03 -30.54 66.98
N GLN A 111 -24.07 -29.61 66.97
CA GLN A 111 -24.16 -28.29 66.32
C GLN A 111 -23.56 -28.30 64.91
N SER A 112 -23.01 -29.42 64.43
CA SER A 112 -22.38 -29.56 63.10
C SER A 112 -23.24 -29.20 61.87
N PRO A 113 -24.60 -29.21 61.94
CA PRO A 113 -25.43 -28.74 60.83
C PRO A 113 -25.28 -27.25 60.54
N VAL A 114 -24.89 -26.43 61.52
CA VAL A 114 -24.90 -24.97 61.40
C VAL A 114 -23.58 -24.37 61.87
N VAL A 115 -22.96 -23.58 60.99
CA VAL A 115 -21.75 -22.82 61.29
C VAL A 115 -22.10 -21.34 61.30
N ALA A 116 -22.11 -20.73 62.49
CA ALA A 116 -22.32 -19.28 62.63
C ALA A 116 -21.16 -18.51 61.97
N LYS A 117 -21.48 -17.51 61.15
CA LYS A 117 -20.49 -16.67 60.44
C LYS A 117 -20.42 -15.26 61.02
N ALA A 118 -21.57 -14.68 61.33
CA ALA A 118 -21.66 -13.36 61.95
C ALA A 118 -22.98 -13.24 62.73
N ALA A 119 -22.98 -12.50 63.82
CA ALA A 119 -24.20 -12.14 64.52
C ALA A 119 -24.01 -10.77 65.17
N SER A 120 -25.04 -9.92 65.13
CA SER A 120 -24.97 -8.58 65.70
C SER A 120 -26.36 -8.07 66.09
N VAL A 121 -26.38 -7.21 67.11
CA VAL A 121 -27.53 -6.39 67.47
C VAL A 121 -27.05 -4.94 67.49
N VAL A 122 -27.47 -4.15 66.51
CA VAL A 122 -27.04 -2.76 66.33
C VAL A 122 -28.27 -1.87 66.28
N ASN A 123 -28.35 -0.87 67.16
CA ASN A 123 -29.47 0.05 67.28
C ASN A 123 -30.85 -0.66 67.37
N GLY A 124 -30.90 -1.81 68.05
CA GLY A 124 -32.11 -2.63 68.22
C GLY A 124 -32.44 -3.54 67.04
N ALA A 125 -31.75 -3.44 65.89
CA ALA A 125 -31.90 -4.36 64.78
C ALA A 125 -31.02 -5.60 64.99
N MET A 126 -31.60 -6.79 64.86
CA MET A 126 -30.92 -8.07 65.05
C MET A 126 -30.59 -8.69 63.70
N THR A 127 -29.33 -9.05 63.47
CA THR A 127 -28.90 -9.74 62.24
C THR A 127 -28.00 -10.92 62.59
N PHE A 128 -28.23 -12.07 61.97
CA PHE A 128 -27.36 -13.23 62.10
C PHE A 128 -27.19 -13.96 60.76
N ILE A 129 -25.98 -14.46 60.55
CA ILE A 129 -25.52 -15.13 59.34
C ILE A 129 -24.99 -16.49 59.76
N PHE A 130 -25.47 -17.53 59.09
CA PHE A 130 -24.99 -18.88 59.30
C PHE A 130 -24.92 -19.64 57.98
N GLU A 131 -24.02 -20.61 57.94
CA GLU A 131 -23.87 -21.54 56.84
C GLU A 131 -24.34 -22.92 57.29
N ARG A 132 -25.03 -23.61 56.40
CA ARG A 132 -25.59 -24.94 56.66
C ARG A 132 -25.39 -25.82 55.44
N SER A 133 -25.11 -27.10 55.66
CA SER A 133 -25.01 -28.05 54.55
C SER A 133 -26.37 -28.34 53.95
N ASN A 134 -26.42 -28.55 52.64
CA ASN A 134 -27.66 -28.92 51.95
C ASN A 134 -28.09 -30.35 52.28
N GLY A 135 -27.12 -31.22 52.59
CA GLY A 135 -27.39 -32.59 53.04
C GLY A 135 -27.81 -32.65 54.51
N VAL A 136 -28.60 -33.66 54.85
CA VAL A 136 -29.02 -33.96 56.24
C VAL A 136 -27.80 -34.41 57.04
N LYS A 137 -27.41 -33.66 58.08
CA LYS A 137 -26.30 -34.05 58.99
C LYS A 137 -26.76 -34.78 60.25
N ILE A 138 -27.95 -34.44 60.76
CA ILE A 138 -28.56 -35.05 61.95
C ILE A 138 -30.00 -35.47 61.66
N ALA A 139 -30.58 -36.37 62.46
CA ALA A 139 -31.92 -36.92 62.21
C ALA A 139 -33.04 -35.86 62.19
N SER A 140 -32.84 -34.72 62.84
CA SER A 140 -33.79 -33.61 62.90
C SER A 140 -33.63 -32.57 61.78
N ASP A 141 -32.73 -32.83 60.83
CA ASP A 141 -32.35 -31.93 59.75
C ASP A 141 -33.17 -32.18 58.47
N VAL A 142 -33.42 -31.14 57.68
CA VAL A 142 -34.18 -31.23 56.41
C VAL A 142 -33.31 -30.83 55.21
N ALA A 143 -33.20 -31.71 54.21
CA ALA A 143 -32.37 -31.43 53.04
C ALA A 143 -32.81 -30.16 52.30
N ILE A 144 -31.84 -29.38 51.81
CA ILE A 144 -32.07 -28.27 50.87
C ILE A 144 -31.83 -28.80 49.47
N VAL A 145 -32.81 -28.64 48.59
CA VAL A 145 -32.65 -28.90 47.17
C VAL A 145 -32.41 -27.55 46.47
N PRO A 146 -31.24 -27.33 45.84
CA PRO A 146 -30.96 -26.11 45.09
C PRO A 146 -32.06 -25.78 44.06
N ASP A 147 -32.39 -24.50 43.93
CA ASP A 147 -33.40 -23.96 43.01
C ASP A 147 -34.86 -24.44 43.25
N ALA A 148 -35.09 -25.26 44.28
CA ALA A 148 -36.43 -25.64 44.74
C ALA A 148 -36.90 -24.77 45.92
N TYR A 149 -38.22 -24.69 46.12
CA TYR A 149 -38.80 -24.04 47.29
C TYR A 149 -38.57 -24.88 48.55
N SER A 150 -38.01 -24.23 49.58
CA SER A 150 -37.88 -24.76 50.93
C SER A 150 -38.90 -24.11 51.85
N THR A 151 -39.46 -24.89 52.78
CA THR A 151 -40.37 -24.36 53.81
C THR A 151 -39.53 -23.76 54.95
N ILE A 152 -39.71 -22.46 55.18
CA ILE A 152 -39.00 -21.70 56.20
C ILE A 152 -40.00 -21.32 57.29
N ASN A 153 -39.87 -21.95 58.46
CA ASN A 153 -40.62 -21.55 59.65
C ASN A 153 -39.81 -20.52 60.43
N TRP A 154 -40.48 -19.51 60.95
CA TRP A 154 -39.83 -18.45 61.71
C TRP A 154 -40.62 -18.14 62.97
N ALA A 155 -39.91 -17.70 64.01
CA ALA A 155 -40.51 -17.17 65.22
C ALA A 155 -39.56 -16.16 65.88
N TYR A 156 -40.13 -15.25 66.66
CA TYR A 156 -39.35 -14.30 67.46
C TYR A 156 -39.99 -14.15 68.83
N GLY A 157 -39.22 -13.63 69.78
CA GLY A 157 -39.78 -13.19 71.05
C GLY A 157 -39.22 -11.89 71.59
N LEU A 158 -40.01 -11.24 72.45
CA LEU A 158 -39.75 -9.92 73.03
C LEU A 158 -39.11 -10.00 74.42
N THR A 159 -39.14 -11.19 75.03
CA THR A 159 -38.61 -11.46 76.37
C THR A 159 -37.39 -12.38 76.30
N LYS A 160 -36.53 -12.36 77.34
CA LYS A 160 -35.27 -13.12 77.40
C LYS A 160 -35.46 -14.61 77.09
N TRP A 161 -34.61 -15.16 76.21
CA TRP A 161 -34.60 -16.58 75.86
C TRP A 161 -34.12 -17.46 77.05
N PRO A 162 -34.71 -18.65 77.27
CA PRO A 162 -35.88 -19.21 76.59
C PRO A 162 -37.18 -18.52 77.05
N SER A 163 -38.07 -18.20 76.10
CA SER A 163 -39.43 -17.73 76.33
C SER A 163 -40.39 -18.25 75.25
N MET A 164 -41.71 -18.07 75.44
CA MET A 164 -42.67 -18.36 74.37
C MET A 164 -42.56 -17.28 73.29
N HIS A 165 -42.73 -17.66 72.02
CA HIS A 165 -42.69 -16.70 70.92
C HIS A 165 -43.89 -15.73 70.99
N GLU A 166 -43.67 -14.45 70.68
CA GLU A 166 -44.74 -13.46 70.51
C GLU A 166 -45.28 -13.47 69.08
N GLY A 167 -44.46 -13.87 68.10
CA GLY A 167 -44.88 -14.03 66.70
C GLY A 167 -44.24 -15.25 66.05
N ARG A 168 -44.99 -15.88 65.14
CA ARG A 168 -44.54 -17.03 64.34
C ARG A 168 -45.17 -17.01 62.95
N GLY A 169 -44.54 -17.68 62.00
CA GLY A 169 -45.09 -17.90 60.67
C GLY A 169 -44.28 -18.90 59.84
N SER A 170 -44.69 -19.07 58.60
CA SER A 170 -44.02 -19.95 57.62
C SER A 170 -44.03 -19.28 56.25
N ALA A 171 -43.01 -19.50 55.45
CA ALA A 171 -42.86 -18.99 54.09
C ALA A 171 -42.21 -20.03 53.17
N GLN A 172 -42.55 -20.02 51.89
CA GLN A 172 -41.86 -20.80 50.86
C GLN A 172 -40.77 -19.94 50.25
N VAL A 173 -39.51 -20.38 50.34
CA VAL A 173 -38.35 -19.62 49.85
C VAL A 173 -37.52 -20.49 48.92
N ALA A 174 -37.28 -20.03 47.69
CA ALA A 174 -36.38 -20.71 46.76
C ALA A 174 -34.93 -20.36 47.07
N ILE A 175 -34.12 -21.36 47.43
CA ILE A 175 -32.69 -21.17 47.72
C ILE A 175 -31.94 -21.40 46.40
N LYS A 176 -31.61 -20.29 45.72
CA LYS A 176 -31.03 -20.34 44.37
C LYS A 176 -29.55 -20.73 44.38
N ALA A 177 -29.15 -21.53 43.40
CA ALA A 177 -27.74 -21.78 43.14
C ALA A 177 -27.03 -20.51 42.66
N ALA A 178 -25.77 -20.33 43.04
CA ALA A 178 -24.91 -19.34 42.38
C ALA A 178 -24.80 -19.71 40.90
N ALA A 179 -25.09 -18.77 39.99
CA ALA A 179 -24.96 -19.02 38.56
C ALA A 179 -23.51 -19.42 38.23
N ALA A 180 -23.29 -20.67 37.82
CA ALA A 180 -21.99 -21.12 37.35
C ALA A 180 -21.62 -20.36 36.07
N SER A 181 -20.39 -19.87 35.97
CA SER A 181 -19.89 -19.23 34.75
C SER A 181 -20.04 -20.18 33.57
N VAL A 182 -20.45 -19.69 32.39
CA VAL A 182 -20.54 -20.54 31.19
C VAL A 182 -19.20 -21.22 30.83
N CYS A 183 -18.06 -20.62 31.23
CA CYS A 183 -16.72 -21.23 31.11
C CYS A 183 -16.51 -22.49 31.96
N GLU A 184 -17.25 -22.64 33.06
CA GLU A 184 -17.17 -23.79 33.97
C GLU A 184 -18.24 -24.85 33.66
N SER A 185 -19.08 -24.60 32.65
CA SER A 185 -20.14 -25.53 32.27
C SER A 185 -19.57 -26.82 31.67
N PRO A 186 -20.17 -27.99 31.96
CA PRO A 186 -19.78 -29.25 31.31
C PRO A 186 -19.89 -29.19 29.78
N ALA A 187 -20.83 -28.41 29.26
CA ALA A 187 -21.01 -28.18 27.83
C ALA A 187 -19.82 -27.45 27.19
N PHE A 188 -19.24 -26.45 27.87
CA PHE A 188 -18.04 -25.76 27.39
C PHE A 188 -16.79 -26.65 27.50
N ALA A 189 -16.67 -27.41 28.59
CA ALA A 189 -15.57 -28.36 28.77
C ALA A 189 -15.57 -29.47 27.70
N ALA A 190 -16.75 -29.95 27.29
CA ALA A 190 -16.92 -30.94 26.24
C ALA A 190 -16.89 -30.38 24.82
N ALA A 191 -16.91 -29.04 24.64
CA ALA A 191 -16.88 -28.43 23.32
C ALA A 191 -15.50 -28.61 22.65
N PRO A 192 -15.45 -29.10 21.40
CA PRO A 192 -14.19 -29.25 20.69
C PRO A 192 -13.63 -27.91 20.18
N LEU A 193 -12.30 -27.81 20.09
CA LEU A 193 -11.61 -26.72 19.43
C LEU A 193 -11.75 -26.83 17.90
N ALA A 194 -12.14 -25.73 17.25
CA ALA A 194 -12.28 -25.65 15.80
C ALA A 194 -11.26 -24.66 15.20
N THR A 195 -10.72 -24.99 14.04
CA THR A 195 -9.71 -24.15 13.37
C THR A 195 -10.31 -22.85 12.85
N LEU A 196 -9.66 -21.72 13.15
CA LEU A 196 -10.06 -20.38 12.71
C LEU A 196 -9.63 -20.12 11.26
N GLY A 197 -10.57 -20.19 10.32
CA GLY A 197 -10.30 -19.91 8.92
C GLY A 197 -9.34 -20.95 8.32
N SER A 198 -8.44 -20.49 7.45
CA SER A 198 -7.32 -21.28 6.92
C SER A 198 -6.05 -21.19 7.80
N GLY A 199 -6.15 -20.60 9.00
CA GLY A 199 -5.02 -20.36 9.89
C GLY A 199 -4.70 -21.52 10.81
N PRO A 200 -3.56 -21.46 11.53
CA PRO A 200 -3.18 -22.48 12.50
C PRO A 200 -3.88 -22.34 13.86
N MET A 201 -4.54 -21.20 14.12
CA MET A 201 -5.22 -20.93 15.39
C MET A 201 -6.52 -21.73 15.51
N GLN A 202 -6.87 -22.09 16.74
CA GLN A 202 -8.10 -22.80 17.07
C GLN A 202 -8.92 -22.03 18.11
N ILE A 203 -10.24 -22.17 18.06
CA ILE A 203 -11.19 -21.53 18.96
C ILE A 203 -12.31 -22.48 19.35
N LYS A 204 -12.80 -22.34 20.58
CA LYS A 204 -14.14 -22.80 20.97
C LYS A 204 -14.84 -21.69 21.74
N ALA A 205 -16.16 -21.62 21.59
CA ALA A 205 -16.97 -20.59 22.23
C ALA A 205 -18.36 -21.11 22.60
N LEU A 206 -18.90 -20.67 23.73
CA LEU A 206 -20.26 -21.00 24.19
C LEU A 206 -20.85 -19.81 24.94
N THR A 207 -22.13 -19.52 24.73
CA THR A 207 -22.83 -18.42 25.42
C THR A 207 -24.02 -18.91 26.22
N ASP A 208 -24.27 -18.29 27.38
CA ASP A 208 -25.52 -18.47 28.13
C ASP A 208 -26.62 -17.45 27.74
N GLY A 209 -26.34 -16.62 26.73
CA GLY A 209 -27.21 -15.54 26.27
C GLY A 209 -26.83 -14.17 26.85
N THR A 210 -26.16 -14.13 28.00
CA THR A 210 -25.66 -12.90 28.64
C THR A 210 -24.16 -12.70 28.43
N ASP A 211 -23.38 -13.74 28.71
CA ASP A 211 -21.95 -13.78 28.56
C ASP A 211 -21.54 -14.91 27.61
N THR A 212 -20.39 -14.75 26.96
CA THR A 212 -19.77 -15.78 26.13
C THR A 212 -18.40 -16.14 26.69
N CYS A 213 -18.14 -17.44 26.84
CA CYS A 213 -16.81 -17.95 27.09
C CYS A 213 -16.10 -18.25 25.78
N PHE A 214 -14.86 -17.83 25.65
CA PHE A 214 -13.97 -18.14 24.54
C PHE A 214 -12.71 -18.83 25.06
N GLU A 215 -12.29 -19.91 24.39
CA GLU A 215 -10.95 -20.47 24.54
C GLU A 215 -10.25 -20.44 23.18
N VAL A 216 -9.06 -19.85 23.16
CA VAL A 216 -8.23 -19.67 21.98
C VAL A 216 -6.95 -20.44 22.18
N SER A 217 -6.54 -21.23 21.19
CA SER A 217 -5.33 -22.03 21.25
C SER A 217 -4.51 -21.91 19.97
N MET A 218 -3.18 -21.84 20.13
CA MET A 218 -2.20 -22.07 19.08
C MET A 218 -1.53 -23.42 19.32
N PRO A 219 -1.64 -24.36 18.38
CA PRO A 219 -0.97 -25.64 18.46
C PRO A 219 0.56 -25.47 18.51
N ALA A 220 1.25 -26.32 19.29
CA ALA A 220 2.70 -26.32 19.42
C ALA A 220 3.46 -26.55 18.10
N SER A 221 2.79 -27.05 17.05
CA SER A 221 3.36 -27.23 15.72
C SER A 221 3.65 -25.91 15.00
N THR A 222 3.03 -24.80 15.43
CA THR A 222 3.24 -23.48 14.84
C THR A 222 3.95 -22.58 15.85
N PRO A 223 5.19 -22.13 15.59
CA PRO A 223 5.89 -21.25 16.50
C PRO A 223 5.14 -19.91 16.59
N ALA A 224 4.77 -19.51 17.80
CA ALA A 224 4.19 -18.21 18.11
C ALA A 224 4.69 -17.72 19.46
N SER A 225 5.15 -16.48 19.52
CA SER A 225 5.45 -15.76 20.76
C SER A 225 4.20 -15.07 21.30
N TRP A 226 3.27 -14.68 20.43
CA TRP A 226 1.99 -14.08 20.82
C TRP A 226 0.89 -14.44 19.83
N ILE A 227 -0.35 -14.43 20.32
CA ILE A 227 -1.57 -14.64 19.56
C ILE A 227 -2.64 -13.62 19.93
N ALA A 228 -3.51 -13.30 18.98
CA ALA A 228 -4.55 -12.31 19.15
C ALA A 228 -5.85 -12.72 18.46
N ILE A 229 -6.98 -12.40 19.09
CA ILE A 229 -8.30 -12.45 18.46
C ILE A 229 -9.10 -11.18 18.72
N ALA A 230 -9.90 -10.78 17.74
CA ALA A 230 -10.84 -9.67 17.85
C ALA A 230 -12.20 -10.09 17.34
N ILE A 231 -13.25 -9.80 18.12
CA ILE A 231 -14.62 -9.83 17.63
C ILE A 231 -14.83 -8.49 16.92
N ALA A 232 -15.04 -8.51 15.61
CA ALA A 232 -14.89 -7.33 14.76
C ALA A 232 -16.16 -7.02 13.97
N SER A 233 -16.30 -5.76 13.55
CA SER A 233 -17.38 -5.31 12.67
C SER A 233 -17.09 -5.57 11.19
N SER A 234 -15.85 -5.88 10.85
CA SER A 234 -15.40 -6.24 9.50
C SER A 234 -14.17 -7.13 9.57
N SER A 235 -13.82 -7.75 8.45
CA SER A 235 -12.64 -8.60 8.34
C SER A 235 -11.31 -7.82 8.38
N ALA A 236 -11.34 -6.48 8.31
CA ALA A 236 -10.14 -5.65 8.39
C ALA A 236 -9.52 -5.65 9.80
N MET A 237 -8.20 -5.77 9.88
CA MET A 237 -7.45 -5.79 11.16
C MET A 237 -7.48 -4.45 11.91
N VAL A 238 -7.65 -3.35 11.17
CA VAL A 238 -7.83 -2.00 11.72
C VAL A 238 -9.10 -1.44 11.10
N THR A 239 -10.07 -1.08 11.93
CA THR A 239 -11.41 -0.65 11.51
C THR A 239 -11.65 0.83 11.85
N SER A 240 -12.65 1.42 11.19
CA SER A 240 -13.26 2.69 11.59
C SER A 240 -14.76 2.44 11.75
N PRO A 241 -15.36 2.60 12.96
CA PRO A 241 -14.72 3.00 14.22
C PRO A 241 -13.66 2.00 14.72
N ILE A 242 -12.77 2.47 15.60
CA ILE A 242 -11.65 1.70 16.17
C ILE A 242 -12.17 0.43 16.82
N GLY A 243 -11.59 -0.72 16.47
CA GLY A 243 -11.88 -2.00 17.11
C GLY A 243 -10.88 -2.35 18.22
N ASN A 244 -11.30 -3.19 19.15
CA ASN A 244 -10.42 -3.78 20.16
C ASN A 244 -10.01 -5.23 19.81
N THR A 245 -8.95 -5.72 20.43
CA THR A 245 -8.41 -7.07 20.24
C THR A 245 -7.82 -7.60 21.54
N VAL A 246 -8.02 -8.89 21.81
CA VAL A 246 -7.44 -9.57 22.96
C VAL A 246 -6.12 -10.19 22.52
N ILE A 247 -5.03 -9.79 23.16
CA ILE A 247 -3.68 -10.26 22.83
C ILE A 247 -3.11 -11.02 24.02
N TYR A 248 -2.60 -12.22 23.76
CA TYR A 248 -1.84 -13.01 24.70
C TYR A 248 -0.41 -13.20 24.19
N ASP A 249 0.55 -12.68 24.94
CA ASP A 249 1.97 -12.91 24.73
C ASP A 249 2.48 -13.99 25.70
N SER A 250 3.37 -14.84 25.20
CA SER A 250 4.03 -15.94 25.93
C SER A 250 4.75 -15.48 27.20
N THR A 251 5.21 -14.22 27.24
CA THR A 251 5.86 -13.63 28.42
C THR A 251 4.89 -12.97 29.39
N ALA A 252 3.64 -12.74 28.97
CA ALA A 252 2.63 -12.07 29.77
C ALA A 252 1.97 -13.04 30.76
N LYS A 253 1.61 -12.52 31.93
CA LYS A 253 0.89 -13.30 32.95
C LYS A 253 -0.57 -13.59 32.57
N ALA A 254 -1.18 -12.74 31.75
CA ALA A 254 -2.57 -12.86 31.31
C ALA A 254 -2.78 -12.13 29.97
N PRO A 255 -3.75 -12.55 29.14
CA PRO A 255 -4.20 -11.78 27.98
C PRO A 255 -4.71 -10.40 28.39
N GLN A 256 -4.52 -9.42 27.50
CA GLN A 256 -4.97 -8.05 27.70
C GLN A 256 -5.70 -7.53 26.47
N LEU A 257 -6.59 -6.57 26.68
CA LEU A 257 -7.35 -5.89 25.62
C LEU A 257 -6.55 -4.68 25.08
N TYR A 258 -6.40 -4.61 23.77
CA TYR A 258 -5.75 -3.51 23.05
C TYR A 258 -6.71 -2.88 22.04
N GLU A 259 -6.56 -1.58 21.79
CA GLU A 259 -7.28 -0.85 20.74
C GLU A 259 -6.39 -0.70 19.50
N MET A 260 -6.96 -1.01 18.34
CA MET A 260 -6.27 -1.02 17.05
C MET A 260 -6.46 0.32 16.35
N MET A 261 -5.63 1.31 16.72
CA MET A 261 -5.74 2.68 16.23
C MET A 261 -5.15 2.84 14.82
N SER A 262 -4.10 2.09 14.48
CA SER A 262 -3.46 2.17 13.16
C SER A 262 -2.70 0.88 12.86
N TYR A 263 -2.25 0.70 11.62
CA TYR A 263 -1.40 -0.44 11.24
C TYR A 263 0.06 -0.34 11.75
N LYS A 264 0.38 0.65 12.60
CA LYS A 264 1.68 0.77 13.27
C LYS A 264 1.73 -0.13 14.50
N LYS A 265 2.91 -0.64 14.84
CA LYS A 265 3.20 -1.20 16.17
C LYS A 265 2.76 -0.26 17.31
N ALA A 266 3.06 1.04 17.17
CA ALA A 266 2.65 2.07 18.15
C ALA A 266 1.13 2.38 18.14
N GLY A 267 0.42 1.93 17.11
CA GLY A 267 -1.02 2.09 16.97
C GLY A 267 -1.83 1.03 17.72
N THR A 268 -1.20 -0.04 18.18
CA THR A 268 -1.85 -1.02 19.06
C THR A 268 -1.60 -0.60 20.51
N VAL A 269 -2.59 0.06 21.09
CA VAL A 269 -2.47 0.69 22.42
C VAL A 269 -3.26 -0.13 23.42
N LEU A 270 -2.74 -0.32 24.63
CA LEU A 270 -3.46 -1.01 25.69
C LEU A 270 -4.75 -0.25 26.01
N ALA A 271 -5.90 -0.93 25.97
CA ALA A 271 -7.19 -0.31 26.24
C ALA A 271 -7.23 0.16 27.71
N LYS A 272 -7.67 1.40 27.94
CA LYS A 272 -7.76 1.94 29.31
C LYS A 272 -8.79 1.20 30.15
N ASP A 273 -9.87 0.78 29.52
CA ASP A 273 -10.91 -0.04 30.13
C ASP A 273 -10.78 -1.49 29.66
N GLN A 274 -10.56 -2.40 30.61
CA GLN A 274 -10.46 -3.84 30.38
C GLN A 274 -11.78 -4.57 30.70
N SER A 275 -12.86 -3.84 31.02
CA SER A 275 -14.17 -4.40 31.37
C SER A 275 -14.80 -5.34 30.33
N PRO A 276 -14.48 -5.30 29.01
CA PRO A 276 -14.93 -6.33 28.07
C PRO A 276 -14.26 -7.69 28.26
N LEU A 277 -13.16 -7.79 29.03
CA LEU A 277 -12.32 -8.98 29.14
C LEU A 277 -12.22 -9.45 30.60
N ASN A 278 -12.78 -10.63 30.89
CA ASN A 278 -12.57 -11.33 32.16
C ASN A 278 -11.76 -12.61 31.94
N VAL A 279 -10.50 -12.62 32.36
CA VAL A 279 -9.57 -13.72 32.10
C VAL A 279 -9.83 -14.89 33.04
N VAL A 280 -10.09 -16.08 32.48
CA VAL A 280 -10.32 -17.32 33.24
C VAL A 280 -9.03 -18.11 33.41
N SER A 281 -8.30 -18.33 32.31
CA SER A 281 -7.01 -19.03 32.34
C SER A 281 -6.10 -18.60 31.19
N ALA A 282 -4.79 -18.70 31.39
CA ALA A 282 -3.79 -18.51 30.35
C ALA A 282 -2.61 -19.47 30.59
N SER A 283 -2.07 -20.03 29.52
CA SER A 283 -1.02 -21.04 29.55
C SER A 283 -0.11 -20.92 28.33
N ALA A 284 1.19 -20.92 28.59
CA ALA A 284 2.24 -20.96 27.58
C ALA A 284 3.19 -22.12 27.92
N VAL A 285 2.90 -23.32 27.42
CA VAL A 285 3.63 -24.55 27.78
C VAL A 285 4.01 -25.31 26.51
N ASN A 286 5.26 -25.75 26.41
CA ASN A 286 5.78 -26.53 25.28
C ASN A 286 5.53 -25.88 23.90
N GLY A 287 5.56 -24.55 23.83
CA GLY A 287 5.32 -23.79 22.60
C GLY A 287 3.84 -23.63 22.21
N ALA A 288 2.90 -24.25 22.92
CA ALA A 288 1.47 -23.99 22.75
C ALA A 288 1.04 -22.78 23.60
N LEU A 289 0.31 -21.85 22.99
CA LEU A 289 -0.30 -20.70 23.66
C LEU A 289 -1.80 -20.93 23.75
N THR A 290 -2.36 -20.98 24.95
CA THR A 290 -3.80 -21.15 25.16
C THR A 290 -4.28 -20.18 26.21
N TYR A 291 -5.40 -19.50 25.95
CA TYR A 291 -6.06 -18.66 26.94
C TYR A 291 -7.57 -18.73 26.81
N THR A 292 -8.24 -18.60 27.95
CA THR A 292 -9.69 -18.66 28.11
C THR A 292 -10.15 -17.39 28.80
N PHE A 293 -11.18 -16.77 28.26
CA PHE A 293 -11.76 -15.57 28.82
C PHE A 293 -13.28 -15.55 28.66
N LEU A 294 -13.93 -14.92 29.63
CA LEU A 294 -15.34 -14.60 29.63
C LEU A 294 -15.53 -13.16 29.16
N ARG A 295 -16.55 -12.93 28.34
CA ARG A 295 -16.87 -11.62 27.77
C ARG A 295 -18.38 -11.40 27.73
N PRO A 296 -18.88 -10.22 28.12
CA PRO A 296 -20.29 -9.86 27.94
C PRO A 296 -20.69 -9.80 26.46
N ASN A 297 -21.90 -10.28 26.13
CA ASN A 297 -22.43 -10.19 24.77
C ASN A 297 -22.72 -8.75 24.36
N ALA A 298 -23.09 -7.91 25.32
CA ALA A 298 -23.33 -6.49 25.12
C ALA A 298 -22.02 -5.69 25.09
N VAL A 299 -21.96 -4.72 24.17
CA VAL A 299 -20.86 -3.74 24.02
C VAL A 299 -20.61 -3.02 25.35
N LYS A 300 -19.37 -3.06 25.85
CA LYS A 300 -18.97 -2.33 27.07
C LYS A 300 -18.24 -1.02 26.82
N ILE A 301 -17.46 -0.95 25.74
CA ILE A 301 -16.67 0.23 25.36
C ILE A 301 -16.90 0.59 23.89
N ALA A 302 -16.57 1.82 23.48
CA ALA A 302 -16.83 2.31 22.13
C ALA A 302 -16.11 1.50 21.03
N SER A 303 -15.00 0.85 21.36
CA SER A 303 -14.22 0.00 20.45
C SER A 303 -14.66 -1.46 20.43
N ASP A 304 -15.74 -1.79 21.14
CA ASP A 304 -16.25 -3.14 21.33
C ASP A 304 -17.38 -3.49 20.36
N VAL A 305 -17.48 -4.77 19.97
CA VAL A 305 -18.49 -5.26 19.02
C VAL A 305 -19.34 -6.34 19.68
N ALA A 306 -20.66 -6.19 19.68
CA ALA A 306 -21.57 -7.14 20.32
C ALA A 306 -21.36 -8.59 19.81
N VAL A 307 -21.41 -9.56 20.72
CA VAL A 307 -21.48 -10.98 20.34
C VAL A 307 -22.94 -11.32 20.08
N LEU A 308 -23.23 -11.86 18.91
CA LEU A 308 -24.56 -12.29 18.51
C LEU A 308 -24.70 -13.80 18.76
N PRO A 309 -25.50 -14.25 19.74
CA PRO A 309 -25.76 -15.67 19.97
C PRO A 309 -26.44 -16.31 18.76
N ASP A 310 -26.03 -17.54 18.44
CA ASP A 310 -26.60 -18.38 17.38
C ASP A 310 -26.58 -17.74 15.97
N ALA A 311 -25.79 -16.68 15.79
CA ALA A 311 -25.57 -15.98 14.52
C ALA A 311 -24.07 -15.87 14.19
N TYR A 312 -23.75 -15.44 12.97
CA TYR A 312 -22.37 -15.25 12.54
C TYR A 312 -21.73 -14.04 13.22
N ASN A 313 -20.56 -14.26 13.80
CA ASN A 313 -19.68 -13.23 14.34
C ASN A 313 -18.38 -13.22 13.54
N ILE A 314 -17.90 -12.04 13.15
CA ILE A 314 -16.60 -11.93 12.45
C ILE A 314 -15.50 -11.97 13.51
N ILE A 315 -14.63 -12.98 13.42
CA ILE A 315 -13.47 -13.12 14.29
C ILE A 315 -12.20 -12.91 13.46
N ASN A 316 -11.52 -11.81 13.73
CA ASN A 316 -10.19 -11.55 13.19
C ASN A 316 -9.15 -12.20 14.10
N TRP A 317 -8.15 -12.83 13.50
CA TRP A 317 -7.07 -13.50 14.24
C TRP A 317 -5.71 -13.09 13.68
N ALA A 318 -4.72 -13.08 14.56
CA ALA A 318 -3.33 -12.82 14.20
C ALA A 318 -2.36 -13.50 15.16
N TYR A 319 -1.17 -13.82 14.68
CA TYR A 319 -0.09 -14.33 15.52
C TYR A 319 1.27 -13.80 15.04
N GLY A 320 2.26 -13.77 15.93
CA GLY A 320 3.64 -13.44 15.59
C GLY A 320 4.63 -14.37 16.27
N THR A 321 5.82 -14.48 15.68
CA THR A 321 6.98 -15.23 16.22
C THR A 321 7.98 -14.33 16.93
N ALA A 322 7.97 -13.02 16.63
CA ALA A 322 8.80 -12.03 17.29
C ALA A 322 8.15 -11.56 18.60
N GLN A 323 8.97 -11.16 19.58
CA GLN A 323 8.48 -10.72 20.90
C GLN A 323 7.47 -9.57 20.77
N TRP A 324 6.35 -9.67 21.49
CA TRP A 324 5.34 -8.62 21.54
C TRP A 324 5.91 -7.32 22.18
N PRO A 325 5.60 -6.12 21.65
CA PRO A 325 4.80 -5.86 20.47
C PRO A 325 5.57 -6.06 19.17
N SER A 326 4.97 -6.73 18.18
CA SER A 326 5.56 -6.92 16.85
C SER A 326 4.48 -6.90 15.77
N MET A 327 4.89 -6.83 14.51
CA MET A 327 3.97 -7.12 13.39
C MET A 327 3.61 -8.61 13.43
N HIS A 328 2.39 -8.96 13.03
CA HIS A 328 1.96 -10.35 12.90
C HIS A 328 2.70 -11.03 11.73
N GLN A 329 2.98 -12.33 11.86
CA GLN A 329 3.46 -13.16 10.76
C GLN A 329 2.29 -13.74 9.96
N GLY A 330 1.23 -14.17 10.64
CA GLY A 330 0.00 -14.62 10.02
C GLY A 330 -1.21 -13.88 10.56
N ARG A 331 -2.20 -13.67 9.70
CA ARG A 331 -3.48 -13.02 10.04
C ARG A 331 -4.60 -13.61 9.19
N GLY A 332 -5.83 -13.49 9.66
CA GLY A 332 -7.01 -13.81 8.87
C GLY A 332 -8.30 -13.45 9.58
N SER A 333 -9.42 -13.81 8.96
CA SER A 333 -10.76 -13.58 9.48
C SER A 333 -11.62 -14.81 9.22
N ALA A 334 -12.55 -15.11 10.11
CA ALA A 334 -13.49 -16.22 9.98
C ALA A 334 -14.86 -15.82 10.54
N ASN A 335 -15.93 -16.33 9.94
CA ASN A 335 -17.28 -16.20 10.47
C ASN A 335 -17.54 -17.36 11.43
N VAL A 336 -17.76 -17.05 12.71
CA VAL A 336 -17.94 -18.05 13.77
C VAL A 336 -19.33 -17.91 14.37
N VAL A 337 -20.10 -19.00 14.37
CA VAL A 337 -21.39 -19.07 15.09
C VAL A 337 -21.14 -19.47 16.53
N VAL A 338 -21.41 -18.55 17.47
CA VAL A 338 -21.33 -18.82 18.91
C VAL A 338 -22.65 -19.41 19.37
N LYS A 339 -22.67 -20.70 19.73
CA LYS A 339 -23.89 -21.41 20.13
C LYS A 339 -24.31 -21.09 21.56
N SER A 340 -25.61 -21.00 21.79
CA SER A 340 -26.17 -20.90 23.15
C SER A 340 -26.19 -22.25 23.87
N VAL A 341 -26.11 -22.27 25.21
CA VAL A 341 -26.23 -23.48 26.04
C VAL A 341 -27.54 -24.24 25.76
N THR A 342 -28.61 -23.51 25.46
CA THR A 342 -29.92 -24.09 25.11
C THR A 342 -29.86 -24.81 23.74
N ALA A 343 -29.14 -24.23 22.77
CA ALA A 343 -28.97 -24.83 21.45
C ALA A 343 -28.01 -26.04 21.45
N SER A 344 -27.00 -26.06 22.33
CA SER A 344 -26.04 -27.17 22.44
C SER A 344 -26.65 -28.41 23.11
N ASN A 345 -27.57 -28.24 24.06
CA ASN A 345 -28.25 -29.34 24.74
C ASN A 345 -29.34 -30.02 23.91
N ALA A 346 -29.79 -29.43 22.80
CA ALA A 346 -30.86 -29.94 21.94
C ALA A 346 -30.40 -30.98 20.89
N GLY A 347 -29.24 -31.62 21.08
CA GLY A 347 -28.70 -32.63 20.16
C GLY A 347 -28.01 -32.06 18.91
N GLY A 348 -27.82 -30.74 18.82
CA GLY A 348 -26.99 -30.12 17.79
C GLY A 348 -25.50 -30.29 18.11
N ASN A 349 -24.66 -30.58 17.10
CA ASN A 349 -23.21 -30.63 17.26
C ASN A 349 -22.72 -29.37 18.02
N SER A 350 -22.03 -29.57 19.15
CA SER A 350 -21.46 -28.51 20.00
C SER A 350 -20.31 -27.72 19.33
N LEU A 351 -20.05 -27.97 18.05
CA LEU A 351 -19.06 -27.27 17.25
C LEU A 351 -19.59 -25.87 16.87
N PRO A 352 -18.77 -24.81 17.01
CA PRO A 352 -19.03 -23.57 16.29
C PRO A 352 -19.13 -23.91 14.81
N THR A 353 -20.23 -23.57 14.14
CA THR A 353 -20.24 -23.60 12.68
C THR A 353 -19.30 -22.49 12.21
N ILE A 354 -18.14 -22.86 11.70
CA ILE A 354 -17.17 -21.93 11.12
C ILE A 354 -17.37 -21.96 9.61
N ASP A 355 -17.89 -20.87 9.06
CA ASP A 355 -17.85 -20.66 7.62
C ASP A 355 -16.49 -20.05 7.28
N ASN A 356 -15.62 -20.88 6.70
CA ASN A 356 -14.32 -20.51 6.19
C ASN A 356 -14.47 -19.75 4.86
N ALA A 357 -15.25 -18.67 4.85
CA ALA A 357 -15.15 -17.68 3.79
C ALA A 357 -13.84 -16.92 3.99
N SER A 358 -12.74 -17.45 3.46
CA SER A 358 -11.48 -16.73 3.28
C SER A 358 -11.71 -15.62 2.24
N ALA A 359 -12.47 -14.60 2.61
CA ALA A 359 -12.61 -13.40 1.82
C ALA A 359 -11.22 -12.75 1.80
N SER A 360 -10.58 -12.77 0.62
CA SER A 360 -9.35 -12.01 0.41
C SER A 360 -9.59 -10.58 0.90
N LEU A 361 -8.80 -10.16 1.88
CA LEU A 361 -8.84 -8.82 2.46
C LEU A 361 -8.32 -7.74 1.50
N ARG A 362 -8.00 -8.14 0.26
CA ARG A 362 -7.50 -7.26 -0.77
C ARG A 362 -8.63 -6.37 -1.29
N VAL A 363 -8.42 -5.06 -1.21
CA VAL A 363 -9.31 -4.07 -1.81
C VAL A 363 -8.92 -3.88 -3.28
N ILE A 364 -9.85 -4.16 -4.20
CA ILE A 364 -9.64 -3.93 -5.63
C ILE A 364 -9.81 -2.43 -5.93
N THR A 365 -8.79 -1.82 -6.53
CA THR A 365 -8.80 -0.43 -7.01
C THR A 365 -9.02 -0.38 -8.52
N TYR A 366 -9.31 0.81 -9.05
CA TYR A 366 -9.58 1.02 -10.48
C TYR A 366 -8.46 1.80 -11.20
N THR A 367 -7.28 1.91 -10.60
CA THR A 367 -6.19 2.75 -11.11
C THR A 367 -5.74 2.32 -12.50
N ASP A 368 -5.66 1.02 -12.74
CA ASP A 368 -5.33 0.42 -14.03
C ASP A 368 -6.37 0.77 -15.10
N VAL A 369 -7.65 0.58 -14.80
CA VAL A 369 -8.76 0.87 -15.71
C VAL A 369 -8.85 2.37 -16.03
N ILE A 370 -8.78 3.23 -15.01
CA ILE A 370 -8.82 4.70 -15.18
C ILE A 370 -7.64 5.15 -16.07
N THR A 371 -6.44 4.63 -15.83
CA THR A 371 -5.25 4.98 -16.61
C THR A 371 -5.36 4.49 -18.05
N ALA A 372 -5.88 3.28 -18.27
CA ALA A 372 -6.10 2.73 -19.61
C ALA A 372 -7.12 3.56 -20.40
N VAL A 373 -8.25 3.93 -19.79
CA VAL A 373 -9.25 4.82 -20.41
C VAL A 373 -8.64 6.18 -20.75
N ALA A 374 -7.90 6.79 -19.82
CA ALA A 374 -7.23 8.06 -20.07
C ALA A 374 -6.23 7.97 -21.23
N PHE A 375 -5.44 6.90 -21.31
CA PHE A 375 -4.53 6.68 -22.43
C PHE A 375 -5.28 6.52 -23.76
N MET A 376 -6.39 5.77 -23.79
CA MET A 376 -7.24 5.65 -24.98
C MET A 376 -7.83 6.99 -25.42
N VAL A 377 -8.23 7.85 -24.47
CA VAL A 377 -8.67 9.22 -24.76
C VAL A 377 -7.53 10.04 -25.37
N MET A 378 -6.31 9.94 -24.83
CA MET A 378 -5.15 10.62 -25.41
C MET A 378 -4.89 10.16 -26.85
N LEU A 379 -4.95 8.85 -27.13
CA LEU A 379 -4.79 8.30 -28.48
C LEU A 379 -5.88 8.79 -29.44
N LEU A 380 -7.14 8.77 -29.02
CA LEU A 380 -8.27 9.22 -29.82
C LEU A 380 -8.14 10.71 -30.18
N LEU A 381 -7.85 11.55 -29.19
CA LEU A 381 -7.61 12.98 -29.40
C LEU A 381 -6.42 13.21 -30.32
N GLY A 382 -5.34 12.44 -30.17
CA GLY A 382 -4.20 12.46 -31.07
C GLY A 382 -4.61 12.21 -32.52
N VAL A 383 -5.33 11.11 -32.78
CA VAL A 383 -5.78 10.73 -34.14
C VAL A 383 -6.68 11.81 -34.74
N ILE A 384 -7.61 12.36 -33.96
CA ILE A 384 -8.50 13.44 -34.40
C ILE A 384 -7.67 14.68 -34.80
N VAL A 385 -6.78 15.14 -33.93
CA VAL A 385 -5.96 16.35 -34.20
C VAL A 385 -5.03 16.14 -35.39
N THR A 386 -4.54 14.92 -35.59
CA THR A 386 -3.58 14.59 -36.65
C THR A 386 -4.26 14.45 -38.02
N HIS A 387 -5.45 13.84 -38.10
CA HIS A 387 -6.06 13.45 -39.37
C HIS A 387 -7.33 14.22 -39.75
N VAL A 388 -7.96 14.96 -38.83
CA VAL A 388 -9.27 15.59 -39.09
C VAL A 388 -9.14 17.11 -39.24
N GLY A 389 -9.68 17.64 -40.34
CA GLY A 389 -9.92 19.08 -40.53
C GLY A 389 -8.68 19.98 -40.41
N ARG A 390 -8.89 21.20 -39.88
CA ARG A 390 -7.82 22.20 -39.66
C ARG A 390 -7.16 22.08 -38.27
N TRP A 391 -7.43 21.00 -37.54
CA TRP A 391 -6.95 20.81 -36.17
C TRP A 391 -5.43 20.58 -36.07
N HIS A 392 -4.76 20.25 -37.18
CA HIS A 392 -3.31 20.11 -37.26
C HIS A 392 -2.54 21.36 -36.79
N ILE A 393 -3.17 22.55 -36.81
CA ILE A 393 -2.59 23.80 -36.27
C ILE A 393 -2.20 23.63 -34.79
N LEU A 394 -2.98 22.86 -34.02
CA LEU A 394 -2.72 22.61 -32.60
C LEU A 394 -1.38 21.87 -32.36
N ASN A 395 -0.88 21.12 -33.34
CA ASN A 395 0.40 20.41 -33.25
C ASN A 395 1.60 21.35 -33.45
N HIS A 396 1.39 22.51 -34.07
CA HIS A 396 2.46 23.41 -34.48
C HIS A 396 2.53 24.70 -33.63
N SER A 397 1.41 25.15 -33.07
CA SER A 397 1.36 26.35 -32.20
C SER A 397 2.02 26.14 -30.84
N SER A 398 2.98 27.00 -30.50
CA SER A 398 3.62 27.04 -29.18
C SER A 398 2.70 27.68 -28.13
N VAL A 399 2.81 27.25 -26.88
CA VAL A 399 1.93 27.68 -25.77
C VAL A 399 2.36 29.03 -25.19
N CYS A 400 3.66 29.29 -25.13
CA CYS A 400 4.22 30.51 -24.59
C CYS A 400 5.43 30.96 -25.41
N ALA A 401 5.66 32.28 -25.44
CA ALA A 401 6.87 32.86 -25.99
C ALA A 401 8.13 32.38 -25.22
N PRO A 402 9.28 32.21 -25.90
CA PRO A 402 10.54 31.86 -25.26
C PRO A 402 10.97 32.96 -24.26
N PRO A 403 11.56 32.59 -23.10
CA PRO A 403 11.98 33.59 -22.12
C PRO A 403 13.18 34.42 -22.60
N THR A 404 13.06 35.75 -22.52
CA THR A 404 14.05 36.74 -22.98
C THR A 404 15.22 36.96 -22.00
N SER A 405 15.07 36.57 -20.73
CA SER A 405 16.10 36.73 -19.67
C SER A 405 16.68 35.39 -19.22
N GLY A 406 18.00 35.36 -18.97
CA GLY A 406 18.75 34.17 -18.55
C GLY A 406 18.46 33.67 -17.13
N TYR A 407 17.78 34.46 -16.29
CA TYR A 407 17.61 34.16 -14.86
C TYR A 407 16.28 33.46 -14.50
N CYS A 408 15.31 33.39 -15.40
CA CYS A 408 14.01 32.79 -15.09
C CYS A 408 14.01 31.27 -15.38
N MET A 409 14.38 30.52 -14.34
CA MET A 409 14.25 29.09 -14.03
C MET A 409 13.59 28.19 -15.10
N GLY A 410 14.27 27.09 -15.46
CA GLY A 410 13.97 26.17 -16.59
C GLY A 410 12.55 25.60 -16.75
N PHE A 411 11.63 25.88 -15.83
CA PHE A 411 10.20 25.64 -16.01
C PHE A 411 9.60 26.47 -17.17
N ARG A 412 9.90 27.77 -17.28
CA ARG A 412 9.42 28.61 -18.40
C ARG A 412 9.95 28.16 -19.75
N THR A 413 11.20 27.70 -19.80
CA THR A 413 11.79 27.12 -21.01
C THR A 413 11.10 25.81 -21.40
N THR A 414 10.72 24.99 -20.42
CA THR A 414 9.96 23.75 -20.67
C THR A 414 8.56 24.04 -21.22
N LEU A 415 7.89 25.07 -20.71
CA LEU A 415 6.59 25.53 -21.22
C LEU A 415 6.67 26.14 -22.64
N ALA A 416 7.75 26.86 -22.96
CA ALA A 416 7.96 27.41 -24.29
C ALA A 416 8.19 26.32 -25.37
N ASP A 417 8.75 25.16 -24.98
CA ASP A 417 8.94 24.00 -25.87
C ASP A 417 7.67 23.11 -25.98
N LEU A 418 6.60 23.42 -25.22
CA LEU A 418 5.31 22.72 -25.27
C LEU A 418 4.39 23.31 -26.36
N LYS A 419 3.82 22.41 -27.18
CA LYS A 419 2.82 22.74 -28.18
C LYS A 419 1.41 22.59 -27.61
N LEU A 420 0.43 23.24 -28.24
CA LEU A 420 -0.94 23.27 -27.73
C LEU A 420 -1.57 21.86 -27.63
N GLY A 421 -1.36 20.99 -28.63
CA GLY A 421 -1.81 19.59 -28.58
C GLY A 421 -1.14 18.78 -27.46
N GLU A 422 0.14 19.04 -27.20
CA GLU A 422 0.89 18.40 -26.10
C GLU A 422 0.38 18.87 -24.72
N CYS A 423 -0.10 20.13 -24.61
CA CYS A 423 -0.77 20.63 -23.42
C CYS A 423 -2.10 19.92 -23.15
N ILE A 424 -2.88 19.58 -24.18
CA ILE A 424 -4.12 18.81 -24.01
C ILE A 424 -3.80 17.44 -23.41
N VAL A 425 -2.77 16.75 -23.91
CA VAL A 425 -2.30 15.47 -23.35
C VAL A 425 -1.90 15.63 -21.88
N LEU A 426 -1.18 16.71 -21.54
CA LEU A 426 -0.80 17.01 -20.16
C LEU A 426 -2.02 17.27 -19.26
N ILE A 427 -3.04 17.98 -19.75
CA ILE A 427 -4.29 18.22 -19.01
C ILE A 427 -5.00 16.90 -18.72
N VAL A 428 -5.15 16.02 -19.73
CA VAL A 428 -5.75 14.69 -19.53
C VAL A 428 -4.97 13.88 -18.50
N TYR A 429 -3.63 13.93 -18.55
CA TYR A 429 -2.77 13.29 -17.56
C TYR A 429 -3.00 13.85 -16.14
N LEU A 430 -3.02 15.17 -15.95
CA LEU A 430 -3.26 15.79 -14.65
C LEU A 430 -4.66 15.46 -14.10
N LEU A 431 -5.69 15.47 -14.96
CA LEU A 431 -7.04 15.03 -14.59
C LEU A 431 -7.04 13.57 -14.15
N THR A 432 -6.28 12.71 -14.82
CA THR A 432 -6.14 11.29 -14.45
C THR A 432 -5.57 11.14 -13.04
N LEU A 433 -4.53 11.92 -12.68
CA LEU A 433 -3.99 11.92 -11.33
C LEU A 433 -5.04 12.34 -10.29
N CYS A 434 -5.85 13.36 -10.59
CA CYS A 434 -6.94 13.80 -9.71
C CYS A 434 -8.01 12.72 -9.55
N VAL A 435 -8.47 12.10 -10.64
CA VAL A 435 -9.50 11.06 -10.63
C VAL A 435 -9.01 9.81 -9.91
N VAL A 436 -7.76 9.39 -10.12
CA VAL A 436 -7.16 8.27 -9.37
C VAL A 436 -7.04 8.60 -7.89
N SER A 437 -6.59 9.80 -7.53
CA SER A 437 -6.50 10.23 -6.13
C SER A 437 -7.86 10.17 -5.44
N PHE A 438 -8.91 10.71 -6.08
CA PHE A 438 -10.27 10.67 -5.58
C PHE A 438 -10.80 9.23 -5.49
N SER A 439 -10.61 8.42 -6.54
CA SER A 439 -11.06 7.02 -6.55
C SER A 439 -10.40 6.19 -5.45
N VAL A 440 -9.11 6.38 -5.19
CA VAL A 440 -8.40 5.69 -4.12
C VAL A 440 -8.93 6.17 -2.77
N HIS A 441 -9.08 7.48 -2.58
CA HIS A 441 -9.63 8.02 -1.33
C HIS A 441 -11.03 7.47 -1.02
N VAL A 442 -11.91 7.39 -2.01
CA VAL A 442 -13.25 6.79 -1.85
C VAL A 442 -13.18 5.29 -1.54
N LYS A 443 -12.30 4.53 -2.22
CA LYS A 443 -12.14 3.09 -1.95
C LYS A 443 -11.58 2.79 -0.57
N PHE A 444 -10.84 3.73 0.01
CA PHE A 444 -10.28 3.64 1.35
C PHE A 444 -10.85 4.74 2.25
N ALA A 445 -12.16 5.00 2.19
CA ALA A 445 -12.81 6.08 2.94
C ALA A 445 -12.59 5.98 4.47
N ASN A 446 -12.40 4.77 4.98
CA ASN A 446 -12.15 4.49 6.40
C ASN A 446 -10.66 4.55 6.79
N ALA A 447 -9.75 4.77 5.83
CA ALA A 447 -8.33 4.87 6.14
C ALA A 447 -8.01 6.19 6.85
N LEU A 448 -7.12 6.14 7.83
CA LEU A 448 -6.60 7.34 8.47
C LEU A 448 -5.95 8.27 7.43
N PRO A 449 -5.96 9.61 7.63
CA PRO A 449 -5.43 10.55 6.65
C PRO A 449 -4.01 10.23 6.16
N GLY A 450 -3.11 9.86 7.07
CA GLY A 450 -1.73 9.49 6.73
C GLY A 450 -1.63 8.21 5.89
N GLN A 451 -2.49 7.21 6.14
CA GLN A 451 -2.55 5.98 5.37
C GLN A 451 -3.19 6.21 4.00
N SER A 452 -4.24 7.03 3.93
CA SER A 452 -4.83 7.47 2.66
C SER A 452 -3.77 8.12 1.78
N LEU A 453 -2.87 8.94 2.34
CA LEU A 453 -1.80 9.57 1.55
C LEU A 453 -0.75 8.57 1.04
N VAL A 454 -0.38 7.56 1.85
CA VAL A 454 0.48 6.45 1.41
C VAL A 454 -0.14 5.71 0.22
N LEU A 455 -1.43 5.39 0.32
CA LEU A 455 -2.17 4.69 -0.74
C LEU A 455 -2.28 5.53 -2.01
N VAL A 456 -2.65 6.82 -1.89
CA VAL A 456 -2.77 7.73 -3.03
C VAL A 456 -1.41 7.89 -3.73
N THR A 457 -0.35 8.20 -3.00
CA THR A 457 1.00 8.39 -3.59
C THR A 457 1.52 7.13 -4.29
N GLY A 458 1.27 5.94 -3.72
CA GLY A 458 1.60 4.66 -4.37
C GLY A 458 0.86 4.45 -5.69
N HIS A 459 -0.45 4.74 -5.73
CA HIS A 459 -1.25 4.61 -6.95
C HIS A 459 -0.93 5.69 -7.99
N LEU A 460 -0.58 6.92 -7.59
CA LEU A 460 -0.07 7.93 -8.52
C LEU A 460 1.29 7.52 -9.11
N GLY A 461 2.14 6.87 -8.31
CA GLY A 461 3.34 6.20 -8.79
C GLY A 461 3.00 5.13 -9.84
N LEU A 462 1.99 4.31 -9.58
CA LEU A 462 1.54 3.29 -10.54
C LEU A 462 1.06 3.89 -11.87
N VAL A 463 0.27 4.98 -11.86
CA VAL A 463 -0.12 5.70 -13.09
C VAL A 463 1.11 6.10 -13.90
N ASN A 464 2.12 6.66 -13.24
CA ASN A 464 3.36 7.05 -13.90
C ASN A 464 4.12 5.85 -14.46
N LEU A 465 4.21 4.75 -13.71
CA LEU A 465 4.89 3.53 -14.15
C LEU A 465 4.20 2.86 -15.34
N MET A 466 2.86 2.90 -15.41
CA MET A 466 2.12 2.40 -16.56
C MET A 466 2.44 3.22 -17.82
N LEU A 467 2.48 4.55 -17.68
CA LEU A 467 2.65 5.45 -18.82
C LEU A 467 4.13 5.61 -19.24
N ILE A 468 5.11 5.41 -18.35
CA ILE A 468 6.53 5.71 -18.62
C ILE A 468 7.14 4.83 -19.73
N LEU A 469 6.70 3.57 -19.84
CA LEU A 469 7.23 2.60 -20.81
C LEU A 469 6.68 2.84 -22.22
N LEU A 470 5.48 3.41 -22.34
CA LEU A 470 4.80 3.56 -23.62
C LEU A 470 5.63 4.46 -24.57
N PRO A 471 6.02 5.71 -24.21
CA PRO A 471 6.93 6.57 -25.00
C PRO A 471 8.25 5.93 -25.48
N VAL A 472 8.70 4.84 -24.84
CA VAL A 472 9.96 4.16 -25.21
C VAL A 472 9.78 3.32 -26.47
N ALA A 473 8.55 2.91 -26.80
CA ALA A 473 8.23 2.20 -28.03
C ALA A 473 8.69 3.05 -29.24
N ARG A 474 9.50 2.46 -30.12
CA ARG A 474 10.12 3.15 -31.25
C ARG A 474 9.37 2.76 -32.52
N GLY A 475 8.97 3.74 -33.31
CA GLY A 475 8.30 3.48 -34.56
C GLY A 475 7.48 4.67 -35.04
N GLN A 476 6.92 4.52 -36.24
CA GLN A 476 6.08 5.52 -36.88
C GLN A 476 4.68 5.62 -36.26
N HIS A 477 4.31 4.71 -35.35
CA HIS A 477 3.00 4.74 -34.69
C HIS A 477 2.74 6.06 -33.97
N TRP A 478 3.77 6.69 -33.40
CA TRP A 478 3.64 8.02 -32.80
C TRP A 478 3.37 9.14 -33.81
N GLU A 479 4.01 9.06 -34.98
CA GLU A 479 3.77 9.99 -36.08
C GLU A 479 2.35 9.82 -36.64
N ILE A 480 1.87 8.57 -36.71
CA ILE A 480 0.51 8.25 -37.15
C ILE A 480 -0.52 8.75 -36.14
N VAL A 481 -0.30 8.53 -34.84
CA VAL A 481 -1.28 8.88 -33.81
C VAL A 481 -1.25 10.37 -33.48
N PHE A 482 -0.08 10.96 -33.22
CA PHE A 482 0.04 12.33 -32.70
C PHE A 482 0.65 13.32 -33.70
N GLY A 483 1.04 12.87 -34.90
CA GLY A 483 1.69 13.74 -35.89
C GLY A 483 3.11 14.16 -35.51
N ILE A 484 3.65 13.65 -34.40
CA ILE A 484 4.97 13.96 -33.86
C ILE A 484 5.86 12.72 -33.83
N SER A 485 7.15 12.96 -33.97
CA SER A 485 8.18 11.94 -34.01
C SER A 485 8.55 11.38 -32.63
N HIS A 486 9.20 10.21 -32.63
CA HIS A 486 9.55 9.46 -31.41
C HIS A 486 10.37 10.29 -30.42
N GLU A 487 11.41 10.98 -30.90
CA GLU A 487 12.29 11.82 -30.11
C GLU A 487 11.56 12.97 -29.40
N ARG A 488 10.46 13.45 -30.00
CA ARG A 488 9.61 14.48 -29.40
C ARG A 488 8.76 13.92 -28.28
N ILE A 489 8.32 12.67 -28.38
CA ILE A 489 7.55 11.98 -27.33
C ILE A 489 8.42 11.60 -26.13
N LEU A 490 9.72 11.37 -26.32
CA LEU A 490 10.63 11.05 -25.22
C LEU A 490 10.71 12.10 -24.11
N LYS A 491 10.23 13.34 -24.34
CA LYS A 491 10.08 14.31 -23.24
C LYS A 491 9.07 13.88 -22.20
N PHE A 492 8.00 13.17 -22.59
CA PHE A 492 7.02 12.61 -21.67
C PHE A 492 7.62 11.46 -20.86
N HIS A 493 8.44 10.59 -21.46
CA HIS A 493 9.21 9.59 -20.72
C HIS A 493 10.05 10.21 -19.60
N LYS A 494 10.80 11.28 -19.91
CA LYS A 494 11.61 12.01 -18.93
C LYS A 494 10.76 12.65 -17.83
N GLY A 495 9.62 13.26 -18.20
CA GLY A 495 8.69 13.87 -17.24
C GLY A 495 8.07 12.85 -16.29
N LEU A 496 7.51 11.77 -16.85
CA LEU A 496 6.93 10.65 -16.11
C LEU A 496 7.96 9.98 -15.21
N GLY A 497 9.19 9.75 -15.68
CA GLY A 497 10.27 9.18 -14.87
C GLY A 497 10.66 10.02 -13.66
N ARG A 498 10.74 11.36 -13.83
CA ARG A 498 11.01 12.27 -12.70
C ARG A 498 9.84 12.25 -11.70
N SER A 499 8.61 12.35 -12.19
CA SER A 499 7.41 12.30 -11.37
C SER A 499 7.30 10.98 -10.62
N PHE A 500 7.56 9.85 -11.29
CA PHE A 500 7.57 8.51 -10.71
C PHE A 500 8.58 8.40 -9.56
N VAL A 501 9.84 8.76 -9.78
CA VAL A 501 10.87 8.68 -8.73
C VAL A 501 10.52 9.56 -7.53
N LEU A 502 9.97 10.76 -7.74
CA LEU A 502 9.51 11.64 -6.67
C LEU A 502 8.33 11.05 -5.89
N LEU A 503 7.33 10.50 -6.59
CA LEU A 503 6.17 9.86 -5.96
C LEU A 503 6.57 8.58 -5.21
N CYS A 504 7.50 7.78 -5.73
CA CYS A 504 8.05 6.62 -5.03
C CYS A 504 8.84 7.03 -3.79
N ALA A 505 9.66 8.08 -3.85
CA ALA A 505 10.38 8.61 -2.70
C ALA A 505 9.39 9.10 -1.61
N LEU A 506 8.35 9.82 -2.02
CA LEU A 506 7.29 10.27 -1.11
C LEU A 506 6.51 9.10 -0.52
N HIS A 507 6.09 8.14 -1.34
CA HIS A 507 5.40 6.92 -0.90
C HIS A 507 6.25 6.14 0.10
N PHE A 508 7.55 5.98 -0.15
CA PHE A 508 8.47 5.31 0.76
C PHE A 508 8.62 6.07 2.09
N ALA A 509 8.88 7.38 2.03
CA ALA A 509 9.03 8.22 3.23
C ALA A 509 7.75 8.24 4.07
N LEU A 510 6.58 8.38 3.43
CA LEU A 510 5.29 8.32 4.12
C LEU A 510 5.03 6.94 4.69
N SER A 511 5.40 5.86 4.00
CA SER A 511 5.23 4.49 4.51
C SER A 511 6.05 4.26 5.78
N LEU A 512 7.31 4.71 5.80
CA LEU A 512 8.15 4.66 7.01
C LEU A 512 7.59 5.55 8.13
N ASN A 513 7.15 6.77 7.81
CA ASN A 513 6.50 7.65 8.78
C ASN A 513 5.18 7.05 9.30
N GLN A 514 4.51 6.23 8.48
CA GLN A 514 3.36 5.41 8.86
C GLN A 514 3.76 4.07 9.53
N GLY A 515 5.00 3.94 9.99
CA GLY A 515 5.52 2.81 10.78
C GLY A 515 5.68 1.50 10.00
N GLY A 516 5.66 1.57 8.67
CA GLY A 516 6.06 0.48 7.81
C GLY A 516 7.56 0.21 7.92
N SER A 517 7.96 -1.01 7.59
CA SER A 517 9.37 -1.41 7.51
C SER A 517 9.78 -1.61 6.06
N ALA A 518 10.93 -1.08 5.68
CA ALA A 518 11.51 -1.26 4.34
C ALA A 518 11.94 -2.71 4.05
N THR A 519 12.18 -3.51 5.10
CA THR A 519 12.73 -4.87 4.99
C THR A 519 11.70 -5.96 5.25
N TYR A 520 10.43 -5.59 5.46
CA TYR A 520 9.37 -6.56 5.69
C TYR A 520 9.10 -7.37 4.42
N ALA A 521 9.23 -8.70 4.51
CA ALA A 521 9.25 -9.60 3.36
C ALA A 521 7.93 -10.35 3.12
N GLU A 522 6.88 -10.03 3.87
CA GLU A 522 5.57 -10.70 3.79
C GLU A 522 4.46 -9.76 3.30
N PRO A 523 3.34 -10.28 2.76
CA PRO A 523 2.21 -9.47 2.33
C PRO A 523 1.55 -8.68 3.47
N TYR A 524 1.46 -7.37 3.29
CA TYR A 524 0.98 -6.43 4.30
C TYR A 524 -0.09 -5.46 3.77
N GLY A 525 -1.03 -5.11 4.64
CA GLY A 525 -2.11 -4.18 4.34
C GLY A 525 -3.18 -4.72 3.37
N THR A 526 -4.14 -3.87 3.05
CA THR A 526 -5.28 -4.14 2.15
C THR A 526 -4.91 -4.19 0.66
N GLN A 527 -3.65 -3.92 0.34
CA GLN A 527 -3.08 -4.06 -1.00
C GLN A 527 -2.17 -5.28 -1.12
N GLU A 528 -2.00 -6.05 -0.03
CA GLU A 528 -1.09 -7.21 0.02
C GLU A 528 0.32 -6.86 -0.46
N ALA A 529 0.78 -5.65 -0.12
CA ALA A 529 2.05 -5.14 -0.57
C ALA A 529 3.19 -5.77 0.24
N ILE A 530 4.30 -6.10 -0.41
CA ILE A 530 5.51 -6.63 0.21
C ILE A 530 6.58 -5.53 0.21
N PRO A 531 6.81 -4.82 1.34
CA PRO A 531 7.68 -3.64 1.39
C PRO A 531 9.12 -3.89 0.93
N LEU A 532 9.70 -5.06 1.21
CA LEU A 532 11.06 -5.41 0.78
C LEU A 532 11.24 -5.27 -0.73
N TYR A 533 10.31 -5.80 -1.52
CA TYR A 533 10.36 -5.69 -2.97
C TYR A 533 10.16 -4.24 -3.44
N GLY A 534 9.25 -3.50 -2.78
CA GLY A 534 9.08 -2.07 -3.05
C GLY A 534 10.35 -1.25 -2.78
N PHE A 535 11.08 -1.59 -1.72
CA PHE A 535 12.33 -0.91 -1.35
C PHE A 535 13.46 -1.20 -2.36
N VAL A 536 13.63 -2.45 -2.77
CA VAL A 536 14.60 -2.83 -3.82
C VAL A 536 14.27 -2.12 -5.14
N SER A 537 12.98 -2.10 -5.52
CA SER A 537 12.50 -1.37 -6.70
C SER A 537 12.81 0.12 -6.61
N PHE A 538 12.56 0.75 -5.46
CA PHE A 538 12.86 2.15 -5.21
C PHE A 538 14.34 2.48 -5.38
N ILE A 539 15.26 1.67 -4.82
CA ILE A 539 16.71 1.88 -4.98
C ILE A 539 17.11 1.79 -6.47
N ALA A 540 16.60 0.79 -7.19
CA ALA A 540 16.87 0.63 -8.61
C ALA A 540 16.42 1.86 -9.42
N PHE A 541 15.18 2.33 -9.20
CA PHE A 541 14.66 3.50 -9.92
C PHE A 541 15.27 4.83 -9.47
N ALA A 542 15.61 4.98 -8.19
CA ALA A 542 16.28 6.18 -7.66
C ALA A 542 17.70 6.33 -8.24
N SER A 543 18.48 5.24 -8.26
CA SER A 543 19.82 5.24 -8.88
C SER A 543 19.74 5.50 -10.39
N MET A 544 18.71 4.96 -11.05
CA MET A 544 18.43 5.23 -12.45
C MET A 544 18.11 6.71 -12.70
N GLY A 545 17.32 7.34 -11.82
CA GLY A 545 17.02 8.77 -11.86
C GLY A 545 18.26 9.65 -11.68
N LEU A 546 19.18 9.26 -10.80
CA LEU A 546 20.44 9.95 -10.55
C LEU A 546 21.33 9.98 -11.80
N LEU A 547 21.62 8.81 -12.39
CA LEU A 547 22.47 8.73 -13.59
C LEU A 547 21.80 9.31 -14.85
N ALA A 548 20.47 9.40 -14.87
CA ALA A 548 19.73 10.09 -15.94
C ALA A 548 19.84 11.63 -15.87
N PHE A 549 20.44 12.20 -14.83
CA PHE A 549 20.67 13.63 -14.74
C PHE A 549 21.58 14.12 -15.87
N GLU A 550 21.20 15.21 -16.53
CA GLU A 550 21.78 15.60 -17.83
C GLU A 550 23.30 15.75 -17.82
N LYS A 551 23.86 16.34 -16.76
CA LYS A 551 25.32 16.51 -16.63
C LYS A 551 26.05 15.17 -16.56
N LEU A 552 25.58 14.26 -15.70
CA LEU A 552 26.17 12.94 -15.51
C LEU A 552 26.03 12.08 -16.76
N ARG A 553 24.84 12.07 -17.34
CA ARG A 553 24.53 11.34 -18.57
C ARG A 553 25.39 11.77 -19.75
N ARG A 554 25.67 13.06 -19.90
CA ARG A 554 26.52 13.58 -21.00
C ARG A 554 28.01 13.27 -20.79
N GLN A 555 28.47 13.20 -19.54
CA GLN A 555 29.87 12.88 -19.22
C GLN A 555 30.15 11.38 -19.26
N TYR A 556 29.19 10.55 -18.88
CA TYR A 556 29.33 9.10 -18.74
C TYR A 556 28.17 8.38 -19.45
N TYR A 557 28.02 8.61 -20.75
CA TYR A 557 26.87 8.12 -21.53
C TYR A 557 26.73 6.60 -21.49
N GLU A 558 27.82 5.85 -21.65
CA GLU A 558 27.82 4.39 -21.65
C GLU A 558 27.44 3.82 -20.28
N VAL A 559 27.95 4.41 -19.19
CA VAL A 559 27.59 4.02 -17.82
C VAL A 559 26.10 4.26 -17.58
N PHE A 560 25.61 5.44 -17.94
CA PHE A 560 24.18 5.75 -17.90
C PHE A 560 23.38 4.72 -18.71
N TYR A 561 23.78 4.43 -19.94
CA TYR A 561 23.03 3.57 -20.86
C TYR A 561 22.86 2.15 -20.31
N TRP A 562 23.95 1.54 -19.83
CA TRP A 562 23.91 0.18 -19.29
C TRP A 562 23.20 0.13 -17.94
N HIS A 563 23.51 1.06 -17.03
CA HIS A 563 22.85 1.13 -15.73
C HIS A 563 21.35 1.34 -15.85
N HIS A 564 20.92 2.25 -16.75
CA HIS A 564 19.51 2.56 -16.95
C HIS A 564 18.74 1.33 -17.45
N ARG A 565 19.32 0.54 -18.37
CA ARG A 565 18.71 -0.71 -18.83
C ARG A 565 18.65 -1.79 -17.75
N ALA A 566 19.78 -2.05 -17.08
CA ALA A 566 19.84 -3.08 -16.04
C ALA A 566 18.93 -2.74 -14.85
N SER A 567 18.99 -1.50 -14.36
CA SER A 567 18.17 -1.04 -13.25
C SER A 567 16.69 -0.93 -13.60
N ALA A 568 16.33 -0.65 -14.85
CA ALA A 568 14.94 -0.71 -15.28
C ALA A 568 14.38 -2.14 -15.16
N VAL A 569 15.14 -3.16 -15.57
CA VAL A 569 14.72 -4.57 -15.43
C VAL A 569 14.55 -4.95 -13.96
N VAL A 570 15.57 -4.68 -13.13
CA VAL A 570 15.51 -4.95 -11.69
C VAL A 570 14.32 -4.21 -11.04
N GLY A 571 14.20 -2.91 -11.31
CA GLY A 571 13.14 -2.07 -10.77
C GLY A 571 11.74 -2.58 -11.14
N LEU A 572 11.53 -2.97 -12.41
CA LEU A 572 10.25 -3.50 -12.89
C LEU A 572 9.91 -4.85 -12.27
N VAL A 573 10.86 -5.79 -12.20
CA VAL A 573 10.63 -7.11 -11.58
C VAL A 573 10.19 -6.94 -10.14
N PHE A 574 10.95 -6.17 -9.36
CA PHE A 574 10.63 -5.96 -7.94
C PHE A 574 9.38 -5.08 -7.74
N ALA A 575 9.05 -4.18 -8.67
CA ALA A 575 7.78 -3.44 -8.64
C ALA A 575 6.58 -4.37 -8.83
N VAL A 576 6.65 -5.31 -9.77
CA VAL A 576 5.58 -6.30 -10.01
C VAL A 576 5.40 -7.24 -8.80
N LEU A 577 6.50 -7.63 -8.16
CA LEU A 577 6.47 -8.44 -6.93
C LEU A 577 5.99 -7.65 -5.71
N HIS A 578 6.09 -6.31 -5.73
CA HIS A 578 5.72 -5.48 -4.59
C HIS A 578 4.22 -5.52 -4.28
N ALA A 579 3.33 -5.54 -5.28
CA ALA A 579 1.89 -5.64 -5.04
C ALA A 579 1.13 -6.22 -6.25
N PRO A 580 0.09 -7.05 -6.03
CA PRO A 580 -0.70 -7.63 -7.12
C PRO A 580 -1.37 -6.60 -8.06
N ALA A 581 -1.69 -5.41 -7.56
CA ALA A 581 -2.22 -4.32 -8.38
C ALA A 581 -1.23 -3.86 -9.47
N ILE A 582 0.07 -3.88 -9.16
CA ILE A 582 1.13 -3.48 -10.11
C ILE A 582 1.27 -4.52 -11.21
N LEU A 583 1.22 -5.81 -10.87
CA LEU A 583 1.26 -6.90 -11.85
C LEU A 583 0.20 -6.73 -12.94
N ILE A 584 -1.06 -6.55 -12.54
CA ILE A 584 -2.19 -6.41 -13.47
C ILE A 584 -2.03 -5.15 -14.32
N ALA A 585 -1.75 -4.02 -13.68
CA ALA A 585 -1.58 -2.72 -14.35
C ALA A 585 -0.43 -2.70 -15.37
N MET A 586 0.63 -3.46 -15.12
CA MET A 586 1.82 -3.49 -15.98
C MET A 586 1.73 -4.47 -17.15
N LEU A 587 0.71 -5.33 -17.23
CA LEU A 587 0.54 -6.27 -18.34
C LEU A 587 0.56 -5.58 -19.70
N PHE A 588 -0.30 -4.56 -19.89
CA PHE A 588 -0.39 -3.88 -21.19
C PHE A 588 0.91 -3.13 -21.58
N PRO A 589 1.50 -2.25 -20.74
CA PRO A 589 2.76 -1.58 -21.07
C PRO A 589 3.92 -2.53 -21.33
N LEU A 590 4.02 -3.64 -20.57
CA LEU A 590 5.08 -4.63 -20.77
C LEU A 590 4.89 -5.41 -22.07
N VAL A 591 3.66 -5.80 -22.42
CA VAL A 591 3.37 -6.47 -23.70
C VAL A 591 3.75 -5.56 -24.86
N VAL A 592 3.36 -4.27 -24.83
CA VAL A 592 3.76 -3.30 -25.87
C VAL A 592 5.28 -3.18 -25.96
N TYR A 593 5.97 -3.09 -24.83
CA TYR A 593 7.43 -3.00 -24.78
C TYR A 593 8.11 -4.24 -25.38
N VAL A 594 7.62 -5.44 -25.05
CA VAL A 594 8.15 -6.72 -25.55
C VAL A 594 7.90 -6.85 -27.05
N LEU A 595 6.67 -6.60 -27.53
CA LEU A 595 6.34 -6.66 -28.96
C LEU A 595 7.18 -5.66 -29.78
N ASN A 596 7.33 -4.43 -29.29
CA ASN A 596 8.21 -3.45 -29.90
C ASN A 596 9.68 -3.89 -29.91
N SER A 597 10.14 -4.56 -28.85
CA SER A 597 11.52 -5.08 -28.79
C SER A 597 11.75 -6.24 -29.77
N LEU A 598 10.76 -7.14 -29.92
CA LEU A 598 10.77 -8.22 -30.91
C LEU A 598 10.77 -7.66 -32.34
N TRP A 599 9.95 -6.65 -32.62
CA TRP A 599 9.95 -5.97 -33.92
C TRP A 599 11.33 -5.40 -34.25
N ARG A 600 11.95 -4.73 -33.27
CA ARG A 600 13.28 -4.10 -33.44
C ARG A 600 14.40 -5.12 -33.54
N PHE A 601 14.20 -6.36 -33.10
CA PHE A 601 15.17 -7.43 -33.30
C PHE A 601 15.45 -7.67 -34.79
N ALA A 602 14.48 -7.39 -35.68
CA ALA A 602 14.68 -7.45 -37.13
C ALA A 602 15.86 -6.57 -37.62
N ALA A 603 16.19 -5.48 -36.92
CA ALA A 603 17.29 -4.60 -37.29
C ALA A 603 18.67 -5.27 -37.19
N TYR A 604 18.83 -6.32 -36.37
CA TYR A 604 20.07 -7.11 -36.33
C TYR A 604 20.38 -7.79 -37.68
N PHE A 605 19.36 -8.02 -38.50
CA PHE A 605 19.50 -8.58 -39.84
C PHE A 605 19.61 -7.50 -40.93
N ALA A 606 19.42 -6.22 -40.60
CA ALA A 606 19.56 -5.10 -41.53
C ALA A 606 21.02 -4.62 -41.63
N SER A 607 21.91 -5.50 -42.12
CA SER A 607 23.33 -5.20 -42.31
C SER A 607 23.61 -4.66 -43.71
N HIS A 608 24.41 -3.60 -43.78
CA HIS A 608 24.80 -2.89 -44.99
C HIS A 608 26.32 -2.73 -45.03
N ALA A 609 26.92 -2.82 -46.22
CA ALA A 609 28.29 -2.37 -46.43
C ALA A 609 28.34 -0.84 -46.30
N ALA A 610 29.41 -0.31 -45.71
CA ALA A 610 29.61 1.12 -45.54
C ALA A 610 31.10 1.49 -45.67
N THR A 611 31.36 2.69 -46.14
CA THR A 611 32.70 3.27 -46.26
C THR A 611 32.88 4.32 -45.17
N LEU A 612 34.07 4.34 -44.56
CA LEU A 612 34.44 5.27 -43.50
C LEU A 612 35.42 6.31 -44.01
N GLU A 613 35.16 7.57 -43.69
CA GLU A 613 36.06 8.70 -43.96
C GLU A 613 36.26 9.50 -42.67
N THR A 614 37.48 9.92 -42.38
CA THR A 614 37.81 10.64 -41.15
C THR A 614 38.25 12.07 -41.41
N HIS A 615 37.82 12.99 -40.55
CA HIS A 615 38.21 14.39 -40.56
C HIS A 615 39.03 14.75 -39.31
N SER A 616 39.81 15.83 -39.41
CA SER A 616 40.73 16.27 -38.36
C SER A 616 40.05 16.72 -37.07
N ASP A 617 38.76 17.09 -37.12
CA ASP A 617 37.98 17.55 -35.97
C ASP A 617 37.38 16.42 -35.11
N GLY A 618 37.78 15.17 -35.37
CA GLY A 618 37.25 13.98 -34.70
C GLY A 618 35.93 13.47 -35.30
N THR A 619 35.50 14.01 -36.43
CA THR A 619 34.32 13.52 -37.15
C THR A 619 34.68 12.37 -38.07
N THR A 620 33.81 11.37 -38.14
CA THR A 620 33.87 10.26 -39.09
C THR A 620 32.58 10.27 -39.91
N VAL A 621 32.70 10.27 -41.23
CA VAL A 621 31.56 10.10 -42.15
C VAL A 621 31.43 8.62 -42.45
N ILE A 622 30.22 8.09 -42.26
CA ILE A 622 29.86 6.70 -42.55
C ILE A 622 28.85 6.74 -43.69
N THR A 623 29.25 6.31 -44.89
CA THR A 623 28.37 6.29 -46.06
C THR A 623 27.98 4.86 -46.38
N LEU A 624 26.69 4.55 -46.41
CA LEU A 624 26.24 3.21 -46.78
C LEU A 624 26.43 2.98 -48.29
N ALA A 625 26.78 1.76 -48.67
CA ALA A 625 26.88 1.37 -50.07
C ALA A 625 25.54 1.57 -50.80
N SER A 626 25.59 2.00 -52.06
CA SER A 626 24.39 2.17 -52.88
C SER A 626 23.77 0.81 -53.20
N THR A 627 22.50 0.66 -52.81
CA THR A 627 21.66 -0.52 -53.04
C THR A 627 20.23 -0.04 -53.22
N LEU A 628 19.34 -0.87 -53.80
CA LEU A 628 17.91 -0.53 -53.89
C LEU A 628 17.30 -0.16 -52.52
N LYS A 629 17.76 -0.79 -51.44
CA LYS A 629 17.27 -0.54 -50.09
C LYS A 629 17.77 0.78 -49.51
N THR A 630 19.05 1.12 -49.70
CA THR A 630 19.62 2.39 -49.21
C THR A 630 19.17 3.57 -50.05
N ALA A 631 18.99 3.40 -51.36
CA ALA A 631 18.33 4.38 -52.23
C ALA A 631 16.87 4.63 -51.79
N LYS A 632 16.13 3.57 -51.47
CA LYS A 632 14.77 3.71 -50.91
C LYS A 632 14.78 4.52 -49.62
N TYR A 633 15.74 4.28 -48.72
CA TYR A 633 15.86 5.11 -47.51
C TYR A 633 16.03 6.59 -47.83
N ALA A 634 16.95 6.94 -48.73
CA ALA A 634 17.18 8.32 -49.17
C ALA A 634 15.90 8.97 -49.73
N GLN A 635 15.13 8.20 -50.51
CA GLN A 635 13.91 8.66 -51.17
C GLN A 635 12.68 8.72 -50.26
N THR A 636 12.58 7.87 -49.24
CA THR A 636 11.35 7.77 -48.42
C THR A 636 11.49 8.29 -47.00
N MET A 637 12.71 8.49 -46.48
CA MET A 637 12.85 9.02 -45.12
C MET A 637 12.35 10.47 -45.02
N ASN A 638 11.84 10.84 -43.85
CA ASN A 638 11.43 12.22 -43.54
C ASN A 638 12.65 13.16 -43.51
N THR A 639 12.41 14.47 -43.58
CA THR A 639 13.42 15.46 -43.20
C THR A 639 13.71 15.38 -41.71
N CYS A 640 14.95 15.68 -41.31
CA CYS A 640 15.46 15.47 -39.95
C CYS A 640 15.42 13.99 -39.49
N ALA A 641 15.35 13.03 -40.40
CA ALA A 641 15.37 11.62 -40.02
C ALA A 641 16.73 11.18 -39.44
N PHE A 642 16.69 10.22 -38.52
CA PHE A 642 17.84 9.58 -37.89
C PHE A 642 17.66 8.06 -37.84
N PHE A 643 18.76 7.34 -37.68
CA PHE A 643 18.80 5.89 -37.54
C PHE A 643 19.66 5.51 -36.34
N TYR A 644 19.37 4.36 -35.73
CA TYR A 644 20.33 3.75 -34.81
C TYR A 644 21.32 2.91 -35.58
N LEU A 645 22.60 3.14 -35.33
CA LEU A 645 23.70 2.40 -35.92
C LEU A 645 24.27 1.39 -34.91
N ASN A 646 24.53 0.19 -35.40
CA ASN A 646 25.35 -0.82 -34.74
C ASN A 646 26.49 -1.22 -35.66
N ILE A 647 27.71 -1.22 -35.13
CA ILE A 647 28.91 -1.62 -35.87
C ILE A 647 29.44 -2.90 -35.22
N PRO A 648 29.13 -4.10 -35.78
CA PRO A 648 29.40 -5.37 -35.13
C PRO A 648 30.88 -5.62 -34.81
N THR A 649 31.79 -5.04 -35.59
CA THR A 649 33.25 -5.14 -35.36
C THR A 649 33.74 -4.34 -34.15
N LEU A 650 32.92 -3.41 -33.63
CA LEU A 650 33.21 -2.63 -32.43
C LEU A 650 32.37 -3.11 -31.24
N SER A 651 31.07 -3.30 -31.46
CA SER A 651 30.16 -3.85 -30.47
C SER A 651 28.97 -4.54 -31.14
N GLY A 652 28.69 -5.78 -30.75
CA GLY A 652 27.51 -6.51 -31.22
C GLY A 652 26.18 -6.06 -30.62
N VAL A 653 26.21 -5.23 -29.56
CA VAL A 653 25.02 -4.93 -28.73
C VAL A 653 24.73 -3.43 -28.58
N GLN A 654 25.69 -2.56 -28.86
CA GLN A 654 25.49 -1.12 -28.76
C GLN A 654 24.81 -0.56 -30.01
N TRP A 655 23.74 0.20 -29.78
CA TRP A 655 22.98 0.89 -30.82
C TRP A 655 22.92 2.36 -30.46
N HIS A 656 23.46 3.22 -31.34
CA HIS A 656 23.56 4.66 -31.12
C HIS A 656 22.85 5.43 -32.24
N PRO A 657 21.98 6.39 -31.91
CA PRO A 657 21.24 7.17 -32.90
C PRO A 657 22.12 8.24 -33.57
N PHE A 658 21.97 8.42 -34.89
CA PHE A 658 22.62 9.46 -35.67
C PHE A 658 21.72 9.95 -36.80
N SER A 659 21.74 11.26 -37.06
CA SER A 659 21.03 11.87 -38.19
C SER A 659 21.48 11.24 -39.51
N ALA A 660 20.51 10.83 -40.32
CA ALA A 660 20.78 10.40 -41.68
C ALA A 660 20.77 11.59 -42.63
N ILE A 661 21.70 11.57 -43.57
CA ILE A 661 21.80 12.52 -44.67
C ILE A 661 21.65 11.72 -45.96
N ALA A 662 20.68 12.07 -46.81
CA ALA A 662 20.63 11.53 -48.16
C ALA A 662 21.90 11.94 -48.92
N THR A 663 22.54 11.05 -49.68
CA THR A 663 23.70 11.41 -50.48
C THR A 663 23.31 12.46 -51.55
N PRO A 664 24.24 13.34 -52.00
CA PRO A 664 23.93 14.37 -52.99
C PRO A 664 23.35 13.84 -54.31
N ASP A 665 23.68 12.60 -54.69
CA ASP A 665 23.15 11.87 -55.85
C ASP A 665 21.84 11.09 -55.56
N GLY A 666 21.43 10.98 -54.29
CA GLY A 666 20.20 10.31 -53.87
C GLY A 666 20.27 8.79 -53.92
N SER A 667 21.45 8.22 -54.14
CA SER A 667 21.66 6.77 -54.31
C SER A 667 21.79 6.01 -52.99
N SER A 668 22.03 6.71 -51.87
CA SER A 668 22.20 6.11 -50.55
C SER A 668 22.02 7.15 -49.41
N ILE A 669 22.37 6.75 -48.19
CA ILE A 669 22.41 7.62 -47.00
C ILE A 669 23.76 7.54 -46.31
N GLY A 670 24.14 8.62 -45.64
CA GLY A 670 25.33 8.71 -44.80
C GLY A 670 25.06 9.35 -43.44
N PHE A 671 26.06 9.25 -42.56
CA PHE A 671 26.00 9.71 -41.18
C PHE A 671 27.31 10.42 -40.82
N CYS A 672 27.25 11.58 -40.18
CA CYS A 672 28.42 12.22 -39.60
C CYS A 672 28.44 11.96 -38.09
N VAL A 673 29.43 11.20 -37.61
CA VAL A 673 29.58 10.84 -36.19
C VAL A 673 30.80 11.53 -35.60
N LYS A 674 30.61 12.34 -34.55
CA LYS A 674 31.69 13.14 -33.95
C LYS A 674 32.11 12.60 -32.59
N ALA A 675 33.39 12.27 -32.44
CA ALA A 675 33.95 11.80 -31.18
C ALA A 675 34.10 12.96 -30.18
N LEU A 676 33.32 12.94 -29.09
CA LEU A 676 33.35 13.97 -28.05
C LEU A 676 34.12 13.56 -26.79
N SER A 677 34.32 12.26 -26.57
CA SER A 677 34.93 11.71 -25.36
C SER A 677 35.77 10.49 -25.70
N LYS A 678 37.00 10.46 -25.20
CA LYS A 678 37.92 9.33 -25.39
C LYS A 678 37.33 8.05 -24.79
N GLY A 679 37.53 6.91 -25.46
CA GLY A 679 37.04 5.61 -25.03
C GLY A 679 35.53 5.40 -25.22
N SER A 680 34.81 6.37 -25.78
CA SER A 680 33.40 6.21 -26.15
C SER A 680 33.23 5.31 -27.38
N PHE A 681 32.00 4.87 -27.65
CA PHE A 681 31.71 4.13 -28.89
C PHE A 681 32.14 4.91 -30.14
N VAL A 682 31.84 6.20 -30.20
CA VAL A 682 32.13 7.05 -31.36
C VAL A 682 33.64 7.30 -31.50
N ASP A 683 34.36 7.40 -30.40
CA ASP A 683 35.83 7.45 -30.41
C ASP A 683 36.42 6.15 -30.97
N ALA A 684 35.88 4.98 -30.60
CA ALA A 684 36.29 3.71 -31.17
C ALA A 684 35.99 3.61 -32.68
N VAL A 685 34.88 4.19 -33.16
CA VAL A 685 34.61 4.33 -34.60
C VAL A 685 35.70 5.15 -35.28
N HIS A 686 36.02 6.32 -34.71
CA HIS A 686 36.99 7.24 -35.28
C HIS A 686 38.41 6.66 -35.30
N VAL A 687 38.85 6.04 -34.20
CA VAL A 687 40.15 5.37 -34.09
C VAL A 687 40.25 4.22 -35.08
N ARG A 688 39.21 3.39 -35.20
CA ARG A 688 39.18 2.30 -36.18
C ARG A 688 39.24 2.81 -37.61
N ALA A 689 38.45 3.83 -37.95
CA ALA A 689 38.42 4.40 -39.29
C ALA A 689 39.79 4.98 -39.67
N ARG A 690 40.40 5.76 -38.77
CA ARG A 690 41.72 6.35 -38.99
C ARG A 690 42.79 5.28 -39.17
N GLY A 691 42.88 4.32 -38.26
CA GLY A 691 43.86 3.24 -38.35
C GLY A 691 43.67 2.34 -39.58
N ALA A 692 42.44 2.16 -40.05
CA ALA A 692 42.17 1.46 -41.30
C ALA A 692 42.72 2.25 -42.51
N LEU A 693 42.42 3.55 -42.58
CA LEU A 693 42.87 4.44 -43.66
C LEU A 693 44.40 4.60 -43.71
N GLU A 694 45.08 4.54 -42.57
CA GLU A 694 46.56 4.59 -42.48
C GLU A 694 47.25 3.32 -43.01
N VAL A 695 46.61 2.15 -42.88
CA VAL A 695 47.18 0.86 -43.28
C VAL A 695 46.83 0.50 -44.73
N ASP A 696 45.54 0.48 -45.04
CA ASP A 696 45.01 0.18 -46.36
C ASP A 696 43.57 0.76 -46.48
N PRO A 697 43.32 1.70 -47.40
CA PRO A 697 41.99 2.27 -47.62
C PRO A 697 40.88 1.23 -47.85
N ALA A 698 41.19 0.03 -48.36
CA ALA A 698 40.21 -1.04 -48.50
C ALA A 698 39.63 -1.48 -47.14
N LEU A 699 40.41 -1.39 -46.04
CA LEU A 699 40.00 -1.74 -44.68
C LEU A 699 39.01 -0.74 -44.07
N ALA A 700 38.80 0.42 -44.69
CA ALA A 700 37.78 1.39 -44.30
C ALA A 700 36.35 0.95 -44.73
N HIS A 701 36.22 -0.14 -45.47
CA HIS A 701 34.94 -0.76 -45.79
C HIS A 701 34.52 -1.71 -44.67
N ILE A 702 33.43 -1.36 -43.98
CA ILE A 702 32.91 -2.13 -42.86
C ILE A 702 31.45 -2.54 -43.07
N ARG A 703 30.94 -3.40 -42.18
CA ARG A 703 29.51 -3.67 -42.09
C ARG A 703 28.88 -2.86 -40.97
N VAL A 704 27.80 -2.16 -41.29
CA VAL A 704 26.99 -1.37 -40.37
C VAL A 704 25.57 -1.92 -40.38
N ARG A 705 24.97 -2.10 -39.21
CA ARG A 705 23.55 -2.43 -39.08
C ARG A 705 22.77 -1.16 -38.76
N VAL A 706 21.60 -1.01 -39.37
CA VAL A 706 20.77 0.19 -39.21
C VAL A 706 19.35 -0.14 -38.76
N GLU A 707 18.84 0.62 -37.79
CA GLU A 707 17.45 0.56 -37.32
C GLU A 707 16.80 1.93 -37.55
N GLY A 708 15.75 1.99 -38.38
CA GLY A 708 15.04 3.22 -38.76
C GLY A 708 14.39 3.10 -40.14
N PRO A 709 13.95 4.21 -40.75
CA PRO A 709 14.13 5.60 -40.30
C PRO A 709 13.21 5.99 -39.12
N TYR A 710 13.69 6.94 -38.31
CA TYR A 710 12.92 7.66 -37.29
C TYR A 710 13.06 9.16 -37.47
N GLY A 711 12.20 9.97 -36.86
CA GLY A 711 12.32 11.42 -36.87
C GLY A 711 11.49 12.09 -37.96
N LYS A 712 11.02 13.29 -37.66
CA LYS A 712 10.19 14.11 -38.57
C LYS A 712 10.26 15.57 -38.13
N ALA A 713 10.52 16.47 -39.07
CA ALA A 713 10.41 17.90 -38.82
C ALA A 713 9.02 18.26 -38.27
N SER A 714 8.97 19.08 -37.22
CA SER A 714 7.70 19.49 -36.61
C SER A 714 6.97 20.59 -37.39
N VAL A 715 7.40 20.86 -38.60
CA VAL A 715 6.89 21.91 -39.50
C VAL A 715 6.81 21.35 -40.90
N LEU A 716 5.82 21.79 -41.66
CA LEU A 716 5.65 21.37 -43.06
C LEU A 716 6.43 22.32 -43.97
N LEU A 717 7.70 21.98 -44.23
CA LEU A 717 8.65 22.85 -44.94
C LEU A 717 8.12 23.40 -46.26
N HIS A 718 7.40 22.59 -47.05
CA HIS A 718 6.82 22.99 -48.33
C HIS A 718 5.79 24.13 -48.25
N GLN A 719 5.27 24.45 -47.06
CA GLN A 719 4.29 25.52 -46.88
C GLN A 719 4.94 26.91 -46.86
N TYR A 720 6.21 27.02 -46.51
CA TYR A 720 6.92 28.29 -46.36
C TYR A 720 7.47 28.80 -47.70
N ASP A 721 7.68 30.11 -47.82
CA ASP A 721 8.34 30.70 -48.98
C ASP A 721 9.85 30.80 -48.76
N VAL A 722 10.28 30.92 -47.49
CA VAL A 722 11.69 30.95 -47.08
C VAL A 722 11.90 30.00 -45.91
N VAL A 723 12.94 29.17 -46.00
CA VAL A 723 13.38 28.31 -44.91
C VAL A 723 14.81 28.69 -44.54
N VAL A 724 15.01 29.16 -43.31
CA VAL A 724 16.33 29.54 -42.78
C VAL A 724 16.83 28.39 -41.91
N LEU A 725 17.95 27.79 -42.32
CA LEU A 725 18.61 26.67 -41.65
C LEU A 725 19.82 27.22 -40.87
N VAL A 726 19.77 27.17 -39.54
CA VAL A 726 20.85 27.65 -38.65
C VAL A 726 21.50 26.44 -37.98
N ALA A 727 22.73 26.13 -38.37
CA ALA A 727 23.49 24.99 -37.86
C ALA A 727 24.72 25.44 -37.05
N GLY A 728 24.98 24.77 -35.93
CA GLY A 728 26.20 24.93 -35.14
C GLY A 728 26.99 23.62 -35.02
N GLY A 729 28.24 23.60 -35.47
CA GLY A 729 29.10 22.41 -35.42
C GLY A 729 28.46 21.21 -36.14
N ILE A 730 28.43 20.03 -35.48
CA ILE A 730 27.84 18.80 -36.05
C ILE A 730 26.31 18.85 -36.18
N GLY A 731 25.65 19.88 -35.61
CA GLY A 731 24.23 20.16 -35.82
C GLY A 731 23.85 20.47 -37.28
N VAL A 732 24.83 20.51 -38.18
CA VAL A 732 24.62 20.63 -39.63
C VAL A 732 23.90 19.44 -40.25
N THR A 733 24.05 18.25 -39.67
CA THR A 733 23.56 16.98 -40.24
C THR A 733 22.07 16.98 -40.62
N PRO A 734 21.10 17.37 -39.77
CA PRO A 734 19.69 17.45 -40.16
C PRO A 734 19.45 18.49 -41.28
N MET A 735 20.23 19.58 -41.32
CA MET A 735 20.10 20.63 -42.34
C MET A 735 20.56 20.13 -43.71
N LEU A 736 21.65 19.36 -43.75
CA LEU A 736 22.11 18.72 -44.99
C LEU A 736 21.11 17.72 -45.53
N ASN A 737 20.43 16.97 -44.64
CA ASN A 737 19.37 16.06 -45.06
C ASN A 737 18.20 16.83 -45.71
N ILE A 738 17.82 17.99 -45.18
CA ILE A 738 16.80 18.86 -45.80
C ILE A 738 17.24 19.30 -47.18
N ILE A 739 18.46 19.84 -47.31
CA ILE A 739 19.01 20.31 -48.58
C ILE A 739 19.05 19.17 -49.60
N ASN A 740 19.57 18.00 -49.24
CA ASN A 740 19.72 16.89 -50.18
C ASN A 740 18.39 16.22 -50.53
N GLN A 741 17.43 16.15 -49.62
CA GLN A 741 16.09 15.68 -49.98
C GLN A 741 15.38 16.66 -50.92
N ASP A 742 15.60 17.96 -50.74
CA ASP A 742 15.03 18.96 -51.62
C ASP A 742 15.56 18.84 -53.07
N ARG A 743 16.85 18.52 -53.25
CA ARG A 743 17.44 18.24 -54.57
C ARG A 743 16.65 17.20 -55.36
N HIS A 744 16.31 16.11 -54.70
CA HIS A 744 15.78 14.90 -55.36
C HIS A 744 14.26 14.88 -55.45
N LYS A 745 13.60 15.28 -54.38
CA LYS A 745 12.13 15.19 -54.27
C LYS A 745 11.44 16.46 -54.73
N ARG A 746 12.17 17.57 -54.91
CA ARG A 746 11.61 18.94 -55.02
C ARG A 746 10.55 19.18 -53.95
N LEU A 747 10.93 18.94 -52.69
CA LEU A 747 10.04 19.18 -51.54
C LEU A 747 9.60 20.65 -51.47
N SER A 748 10.46 21.52 -51.97
CA SER A 748 10.22 22.95 -52.16
C SER A 748 9.20 23.25 -53.25
N LYS A 749 8.38 24.28 -53.02
CA LYS A 749 7.74 24.98 -54.14
C LYS A 749 8.83 25.53 -55.07
N PRO A 750 8.58 25.66 -56.39
CA PRO A 750 9.57 26.20 -57.33
C PRO A 750 10.15 27.57 -56.95
N THR A 751 9.44 28.34 -56.11
CA THR A 751 9.81 29.68 -55.65
C THR A 751 10.34 29.72 -54.20
N GLN A 752 10.49 28.58 -53.53
CA GLN A 752 10.97 28.53 -52.14
C GLN A 752 12.48 28.75 -52.09
N ARG A 753 12.93 29.64 -51.20
CA ARG A 753 14.35 29.96 -50.96
C ARG A 753 14.85 29.24 -49.71
N LEU A 754 15.98 28.54 -49.83
CA LEU A 754 16.69 27.94 -48.70
C LEU A 754 17.89 28.82 -48.34
N VAL A 755 17.94 29.31 -47.10
CA VAL A 755 19.04 30.13 -46.58
C VAL A 755 19.75 29.33 -45.51
N PHE A 756 20.98 28.93 -45.76
CA PHE A 756 21.75 28.04 -44.91
C PHE A 756 22.90 28.77 -44.23
N HIS A 757 22.80 28.93 -42.91
CA HIS A 757 23.85 29.47 -42.05
C HIS A 757 24.51 28.34 -41.28
N TRP A 758 25.82 28.13 -41.48
CA TRP A 758 26.57 27.14 -40.72
C TRP A 758 27.74 27.78 -39.97
N ILE A 759 27.67 27.67 -38.65
CA ILE A 759 28.60 28.28 -37.71
C ILE A 759 29.49 27.18 -37.12
N VAL A 760 30.79 27.31 -37.31
CA VAL A 760 31.80 26.42 -36.72
C VAL A 760 32.86 27.20 -35.93
N ARG A 761 33.67 26.48 -35.15
CA ARG A 761 34.76 27.12 -34.40
C ARG A 761 35.94 27.38 -35.30
N GLU A 762 36.41 26.35 -36.00
CA GLU A 762 37.65 26.37 -36.78
C GLU A 762 37.39 26.04 -38.25
N PRO A 763 38.19 26.55 -39.22
CA PRO A 763 37.92 26.39 -40.65
C PRO A 763 37.79 24.94 -41.10
N HIS A 764 38.65 24.05 -40.59
CA HIS A 764 38.65 22.64 -40.97
C HIS A 764 37.35 21.90 -40.61
N GLN A 765 36.54 22.43 -39.69
CA GLN A 765 35.25 21.85 -39.33
C GLN A 765 34.18 22.04 -40.42
N LEU A 766 34.37 22.98 -41.34
CA LEU A 766 33.50 23.12 -42.52
C LEU A 766 33.59 21.90 -43.46
N LEU A 767 34.62 21.09 -43.31
CA LEU A 767 34.85 19.88 -44.11
C LEU A 767 34.29 18.61 -43.44
N CYS A 768 33.71 18.69 -42.24
CA CYS A 768 33.31 17.49 -41.47
C CYS A 768 32.17 16.66 -42.09
N ALA A 769 31.55 17.16 -43.16
CA ALA A 769 30.47 16.52 -43.90
C ALA A 769 30.64 16.67 -45.43
N ASP A 770 31.87 16.95 -45.89
CA ASP A 770 32.20 17.23 -47.29
C ASP A 770 31.55 16.27 -48.31
N PRO A 771 31.66 14.92 -48.15
CA PRO A 771 31.15 13.95 -49.11
C PRO A 771 29.61 13.94 -49.22
N LEU A 772 28.95 14.45 -48.18
CA LEU A 772 27.50 14.47 -48.07
C LEU A 772 26.91 15.86 -48.35
N MET A 773 27.74 16.88 -48.53
CA MET A 773 27.29 18.27 -48.66
C MET A 773 27.45 18.80 -50.10
N TYR A 774 28.63 18.59 -50.70
CA TYR A 774 28.98 19.20 -51.99
C TYR A 774 28.60 18.33 -53.20
N PRO A 775 28.39 18.95 -54.38
CA PRO A 775 28.25 20.40 -54.62
C PRO A 775 26.92 20.91 -54.05
N LEU A 776 26.83 22.14 -53.53
CA LEU A 776 25.55 22.70 -53.04
C LEU A 776 24.58 23.05 -54.20
N PRO A 777 23.25 22.94 -54.03
CA PRO A 777 22.32 23.32 -55.09
C PRO A 777 22.36 24.84 -55.32
N SER A 778 22.18 25.27 -56.57
CA SER A 778 22.25 26.70 -56.94
C SER A 778 21.19 27.59 -56.28
N HIS A 779 20.07 27.02 -55.83
CA HIS A 779 19.01 27.74 -55.13
C HIS A 779 19.19 27.83 -53.61
N VAL A 780 20.25 27.21 -53.07
CA VAL A 780 20.61 27.30 -51.66
C VAL A 780 21.59 28.45 -51.46
N GLU A 781 21.17 29.47 -50.73
CA GLU A 781 22.05 30.56 -50.31
C GLU A 781 22.81 30.14 -49.06
N SER A 782 24.11 29.89 -49.16
CA SER A 782 24.95 29.42 -48.05
C SER A 782 25.83 30.53 -47.46
N HIS A 783 25.86 30.61 -46.13
CA HIS A 783 26.68 31.51 -45.33
C HIS A 783 27.48 30.72 -44.30
N PHE A 784 28.79 30.63 -44.50
CA PHE A 784 29.69 29.91 -43.60
C PHE A 784 30.42 30.87 -42.66
N VAL A 785 30.39 30.58 -41.36
CA VAL A 785 30.99 31.43 -40.33
C VAL A 785 31.95 30.64 -39.46
N VAL A 786 33.16 31.16 -39.29
CA VAL A 786 34.22 30.57 -38.46
C VAL A 786 34.55 31.50 -37.31
N THR A 787 34.10 31.15 -36.12
CA THR A 787 34.15 32.04 -34.94
C THR A 787 35.53 32.25 -34.33
N SER A 788 36.52 31.38 -34.61
CA SER A 788 37.91 31.55 -34.16
C SER A 788 38.81 32.22 -35.19
N ALA A 789 38.32 32.46 -36.41
CA ALA A 789 39.12 33.08 -37.46
C ALA A 789 39.30 34.58 -37.17
N SER A 790 40.50 35.10 -37.36
CA SER A 790 40.79 36.54 -37.22
C SER A 790 40.39 37.35 -38.45
N ALA A 791 40.28 36.71 -39.62
CA ALA A 791 39.84 37.30 -40.88
C ALA A 791 39.07 36.28 -41.73
N SER A 792 38.17 36.78 -42.58
CA SER A 792 37.47 35.98 -43.59
C SER A 792 38.47 35.34 -44.55
N GLY A 793 38.16 34.13 -45.02
CA GLY A 793 39.08 33.34 -45.84
C GLY A 793 38.37 32.24 -46.61
N GLY A 794 39.14 31.26 -47.07
CA GLY A 794 38.61 30.09 -47.74
C GLY A 794 39.35 28.83 -47.31
N ILE A 795 38.66 27.68 -47.37
CA ILE A 795 39.24 26.36 -47.16
C ILE A 795 38.88 25.47 -48.35
N LEU A 796 39.83 24.67 -48.84
CA LEU A 796 39.58 23.78 -49.97
C LEU A 796 38.76 22.56 -49.53
N ASN A 797 37.69 22.26 -50.27
CA ASN A 797 36.92 21.02 -50.13
C ASN A 797 37.66 19.83 -50.78
N MET A 798 37.11 18.61 -50.69
CA MET A 798 37.76 17.43 -51.28
C MET A 798 37.81 17.46 -52.81
N ALA A 799 36.96 18.25 -53.46
CA ALA A 799 36.99 18.48 -54.90
C ALA A 799 37.98 19.58 -55.33
N GLY A 800 38.69 20.21 -54.38
CA GLY A 800 39.63 21.31 -54.64
C GLY A 800 38.97 22.68 -54.85
N GLU A 801 37.68 22.81 -54.55
CA GLU A 801 36.95 24.08 -54.61
C GLU A 801 37.11 24.86 -53.30
N SER A 802 37.25 26.19 -53.40
CA SER A 802 37.39 27.05 -52.23
C SER A 802 36.04 27.35 -51.58
N VAL A 803 35.88 26.91 -50.33
CA VAL A 803 34.74 27.21 -49.46
C VAL A 803 35.03 28.49 -48.70
N ALA A 804 34.47 29.60 -49.17
CA ALA A 804 34.63 30.90 -48.52
C ALA A 804 33.87 30.95 -47.18
N TYR A 805 34.50 31.54 -46.16
CA TYR A 805 33.88 31.75 -44.84
C TYR A 805 34.13 33.17 -44.31
N SER A 806 33.22 33.64 -43.48
CA SER A 806 33.35 34.90 -42.73
C SER A 806 33.90 34.67 -41.32
N SER A 807 34.74 35.59 -40.84
CA SER A 807 35.16 35.64 -39.43
C SER A 807 34.18 36.41 -38.54
N GLU A 808 33.20 37.10 -39.11
CA GLU A 808 32.26 37.93 -38.35
C GLU A 808 31.26 37.05 -37.58
N LYS A 809 31.08 37.34 -36.29
CA LYS A 809 30.12 36.61 -35.48
C LYS A 809 28.70 36.86 -36.00
N PRO A 810 27.88 35.81 -36.17
CA PRO A 810 26.57 35.95 -36.75
C PRO A 810 25.64 36.65 -35.76
N ARG A 811 24.98 37.71 -36.23
CA ARG A 811 23.97 38.47 -35.51
C ARG A 811 22.60 37.93 -35.86
N MET A 812 21.90 37.36 -34.87
CA MET A 812 20.63 36.66 -35.13
C MET A 812 19.54 37.61 -35.66
N ASP A 813 19.54 38.88 -35.23
CA ASP A 813 18.66 39.94 -35.70
C ASP A 813 18.90 40.33 -37.16
N GLU A 814 20.11 40.18 -37.69
CA GLU A 814 20.40 40.39 -39.11
C GLU A 814 20.02 39.16 -39.97
N ILE A 815 20.20 37.95 -39.42
CA ILE A 815 19.85 36.69 -40.07
C ILE A 815 18.32 36.50 -40.12
N ILE A 816 17.64 36.85 -39.03
CA ILE A 816 16.21 36.68 -38.79
C ILE A 816 15.60 38.06 -38.59
N ASN A 817 15.22 38.71 -39.70
CA ASN A 817 14.60 40.04 -39.72
C ASN A 817 13.32 40.04 -40.57
N ARG A 818 12.30 40.77 -40.10
CA ARG A 818 11.05 41.06 -40.83
C ARG A 818 11.29 41.84 -42.12
N GLU A 819 12.25 42.75 -42.15
CA GLU A 819 12.53 43.57 -43.34
C GLU A 819 13.04 42.72 -44.51
N ARG A 820 14.00 41.83 -44.23
CA ARG A 820 14.61 40.92 -45.22
C ARG A 820 13.60 39.96 -45.85
N TYR A 821 12.61 39.51 -45.07
CA TYR A 821 11.62 38.52 -45.49
C TYR A 821 10.19 39.07 -45.51
N SER A 822 10.03 40.37 -45.78
CA SER A 822 8.73 41.03 -45.76
C SER A 822 7.70 40.33 -46.65
N ARG A 823 6.49 40.11 -46.11
CA ARG A 823 5.35 39.43 -46.76
C ARG A 823 5.60 37.98 -47.20
N ARG A 824 6.64 37.31 -46.67
CA ARG A 824 6.90 35.89 -46.91
C ARG A 824 6.50 35.06 -45.70
N ARG A 825 6.05 33.82 -45.92
CA ARG A 825 5.99 32.83 -44.84
C ARG A 825 7.38 32.28 -44.60
N VAL A 826 7.90 32.47 -43.39
CA VAL A 826 9.27 32.09 -43.02
C VAL A 826 9.25 31.03 -41.93
N CYS A 827 10.08 30.00 -42.10
CA CYS A 827 10.37 29.04 -41.05
C CYS A 827 11.86 29.04 -40.71
N ILE A 828 12.18 29.03 -39.43
CA ILE A 828 13.54 28.95 -38.89
C ILE A 828 13.75 27.56 -38.31
N LEU A 829 14.79 26.86 -38.75
CA LEU A 829 15.23 25.58 -38.20
C LEU A 829 16.59 25.79 -37.56
N ALA A 830 16.74 25.42 -36.29
CA ALA A 830 18.00 25.57 -35.59
C ALA A 830 18.46 24.27 -34.92
N CYS A 831 19.73 23.92 -35.12
CA CYS A 831 20.39 22.79 -34.46
C CYS A 831 21.83 23.15 -34.11
N GLY A 832 22.23 22.96 -32.84
CA GLY A 832 23.58 23.27 -32.40
C GLY A 832 23.67 23.55 -30.90
N PRO A 833 24.69 24.32 -30.46
CA PRO A 833 24.84 24.72 -29.07
C PRO A 833 23.60 25.43 -28.53
N LEU A 834 23.29 25.21 -27.25
CA LEU A 834 22.07 25.71 -26.61
C LEU A 834 21.90 27.23 -26.74
N GLY A 835 22.99 28.00 -26.62
CA GLY A 835 22.97 29.45 -26.80
C GLY A 835 22.50 29.87 -28.20
N LEU A 836 23.15 29.33 -29.25
CA LEU A 836 22.80 29.62 -30.65
C LEU A 836 21.33 29.30 -30.96
N VAL A 837 20.87 28.12 -30.54
CA VAL A 837 19.49 27.68 -30.79
C VAL A 837 18.49 28.56 -30.03
N LYS A 838 18.82 28.97 -28.80
CA LYS A 838 17.97 29.86 -27.99
C LYS A 838 17.88 31.25 -28.61
N ASP A 839 18.99 31.81 -29.06
CA ASP A 839 19.01 33.15 -29.67
C ASP A 839 18.20 33.16 -30.98
N ALA A 840 18.34 32.12 -31.81
CA ALA A 840 17.51 31.93 -33.00
C ALA A 840 16.01 31.78 -32.66
N GLN A 841 15.68 31.07 -31.58
CA GLN A 841 14.29 30.89 -31.12
C GLN A 841 13.67 32.22 -30.66
N ILE A 842 14.40 33.01 -29.87
CA ILE A 842 13.95 34.32 -29.39
C ILE A 842 13.71 35.26 -30.56
N GLN A 843 14.63 35.31 -31.52
CA GLN A 843 14.52 36.21 -32.65
C GLN A 843 13.43 35.78 -33.64
N ALA A 844 13.23 34.47 -33.85
CA ALA A 844 12.12 33.96 -34.65
C ALA A 844 10.77 34.37 -34.04
N ASP A 845 10.61 34.25 -32.73
CA ASP A 845 9.41 34.67 -32.00
C ASP A 845 9.18 36.19 -32.10
N ALA A 846 10.22 37.00 -31.89
CA ALA A 846 10.16 38.45 -32.08
C ALA A 846 9.73 38.85 -33.50
N CYS A 847 10.12 38.06 -34.51
CA CYS A 847 9.71 38.26 -35.89
C CYS A 847 8.32 37.70 -36.25
N GLY A 848 7.72 36.87 -35.38
CA GLY A 848 6.49 36.15 -35.67
C GLY A 848 6.68 35.02 -36.69
N PHE A 849 7.88 34.44 -36.77
CA PHE A 849 8.22 33.34 -37.67
C PHE A 849 8.10 32.00 -36.96
N ASP A 850 7.73 30.96 -37.71
CA ASP A 850 7.63 29.61 -37.17
C ASP A 850 9.03 29.04 -36.90
N PHE A 851 9.19 28.38 -35.76
CA PHE A 851 10.47 27.85 -35.29
C PHE A 851 10.42 26.34 -35.06
N HIS A 852 11.40 25.62 -35.60
CA HIS A 852 11.63 24.23 -35.32
C HIS A 852 13.03 24.02 -34.72
N LYS A 853 13.01 23.46 -33.51
CA LYS A 853 14.19 23.14 -32.72
C LYS A 853 14.54 21.68 -32.93
N GLU A 854 15.70 21.43 -33.52
CA GLU A 854 16.21 20.07 -33.68
C GLU A 854 17.17 19.76 -32.52
N VAL A 855 16.86 18.72 -31.73
CA VAL A 855 17.60 18.39 -30.51
C VAL A 855 18.10 16.96 -30.55
N PHE A 856 19.43 16.80 -30.60
CA PHE A 856 20.06 15.52 -30.33
C PHE A 856 20.22 15.36 -28.82
N LEU A 857 19.32 14.56 -28.25
CA LEU A 857 19.22 14.36 -26.82
C LEU A 857 20.26 13.39 -26.27
N PHE A 858 21.01 12.67 -27.09
CA PHE A 858 21.92 11.60 -26.67
C PHE A 858 23.34 12.11 -26.49
#